data_AF-A0A507E0M9-F1
#
_entry.id   AF-A0A507E0M9-F1
#
_cell.length_a   1.000
_cell.length_b   1.000
_cell.length_c   1.000
_cell.angle_alpha   90.00
_cell.angle_beta   90.00
_cell.angle_gamma   90.00
#
_symmetry.space_group_name_H-M   'P 1'
#
loop_
_entity.id
_entity.type
_entity.pdbx_description
1 polymer ?
#
loop_
_entity_poly.entity_id
_entity_poly.type
_entity_poly.pdbx_seq_one_letter_code
_entity_poly.pdbx_strand_id
1 'polypeptide(L)'
;MSTAATPQHTTTPPTSPARKKVWKTVEAYEAEDSPTRISEGERREHEIAEEQGFEESAGVYEPKEEQAEEEAGHEAEKKPVPDVVWVEEEQHTAIRASTGEVFHIPGSVAPGTGTAAGPIATAKAALHAAEVYDTQPPIEVVKRGKEVLEEQERDQRHRDEDEQQLQERREERRHAAEDEAGAEGRGEEKLNEKEEAKPRLEGVTSREGVEVTTSTWYNVSQRTDPSLYDPTVPYITGFSNGTEITVMTPSLSPQPSRKTLSTTTPGSKAGALYRNGPGVFDLEYRRHRQIANMSFAHWFDGLPLVHRFEIDGENKRVEYRSRFTANSLEQMVREHAEKGKREYVSDNKAWLGAQKMQADPAAVCANLAIHPNFPLGQGPASHPHLICTSHSSVLQEIDPVTLIPKHAMMYADINPQFKGTVSATNPCRDPKKNVIVNYAMEVGGLLQQGKARYTFFEVEDVDRFSPPGLTLASITAGPTSAHSFALTEHYIVLVVYPYTTTWRDGLKKMLLPWTRHGHATPLAREMYFDPEGHTTFHVIDRNRREEISVYRTGPLFSLNMLNAFEYLSDGQESIIIDMNAYDDDEILRCWELANLRTAEMLPWPAATVRRYILSKIPEAATVYKFDKKKLPLPSYTHRTDYTLEFPRINPLCRMGRHRYAWGLSIHPEKRHLTNVVWDQIVKADLEDKTKVEWREEGCYPGEPIMVPHPEAEPGSNHPEDEGVILSVVLDTRKSVHTSFLLFLDATLLEELGRAPLPVHIPFGIHGAWTYQLHG
;
A
#
# COMPACT_ATOMS: atom_id res chain seq x y z
N MET A 1 53.58 16.34 -7.98
CA MET A 1 54.90 15.66 -7.91
C MET A 1 54.59 14.16 -8.03
N SER A 2 54.94 13.48 -9.13
CA SER A 2 56.27 12.89 -9.45
C SER A 2 56.59 11.66 -8.57
N THR A 3 56.94 10.46 -9.07
CA THR A 3 57.04 9.98 -10.47
C THR A 3 57.00 8.44 -10.59
N ALA A 4 56.66 7.96 -11.79
CA ALA A 4 56.52 6.60 -12.33
C ALA A 4 57.64 5.54 -12.13
N ALA A 5 57.28 4.25 -12.34
CA ALA A 5 58.04 3.25 -13.12
C ALA A 5 57.15 2.06 -13.60
N THR A 6 57.50 1.43 -14.74
CA THR A 6 56.81 0.30 -15.45
C THR A 6 57.79 -0.91 -15.60
N PRO A 7 57.64 -2.00 -16.42
CA PRO A 7 56.71 -2.40 -17.54
C PRO A 7 55.84 -3.66 -17.24
N GLN A 8 54.66 -3.91 -17.85
CA GLN A 8 54.25 -4.19 -19.25
C GLN A 8 54.69 -5.54 -19.88
N HIS A 9 53.71 -6.32 -20.37
CA HIS A 9 53.77 -7.05 -21.64
C HIS A 9 52.36 -7.42 -22.19
N THR A 10 52.23 -7.56 -23.52
CA THR A 10 51.05 -7.99 -24.30
C THR A 10 51.33 -9.37 -24.97
N THR A 11 50.47 -10.13 -25.69
CA THR A 11 49.31 -9.89 -26.59
C THR A 11 48.28 -11.06 -26.60
N THR A 12 47.22 -10.95 -27.42
CA THR A 12 46.11 -11.94 -27.65
C THR A 12 46.30 -12.78 -28.96
N PRO A 13 45.25 -13.40 -29.56
CA PRO A 13 44.69 -14.76 -29.36
C PRO A 13 44.96 -15.71 -30.59
N PRO A 14 44.23 -16.84 -30.85
CA PRO A 14 42.99 -16.77 -31.67
C PRO A 14 41.92 -17.92 -31.59
N THR A 15 40.68 -17.59 -31.99
CA THR A 15 39.64 -18.39 -32.74
C THR A 15 39.14 -19.80 -32.33
N SER A 16 37.83 -20.05 -32.52
CA SER A 16 37.17 -21.37 -32.56
C SER A 16 36.87 -21.85 -34.00
N PRO A 17 36.37 -23.09 -34.21
CA PRO A 17 35.03 -23.20 -34.82
C PRO A 17 34.15 -24.44 -34.46
N ALA A 18 32.86 -24.14 -34.23
CA ALA A 18 31.64 -24.83 -34.72
C ALA A 18 31.46 -26.39 -34.81
N ARG A 19 30.37 -26.84 -34.14
CA ARG A 19 29.32 -27.81 -34.60
C ARG A 19 29.69 -29.27 -35.01
N LYS A 20 29.05 -30.24 -34.32
CA LYS A 20 28.00 -31.13 -34.90
C LYS A 20 27.24 -31.96 -33.85
N LYS A 21 26.04 -32.43 -34.21
CA LYS A 21 25.23 -33.44 -33.48
C LYS A 21 25.59 -34.85 -33.97
N VAL A 22 25.33 -35.89 -33.16
CA VAL A 22 24.68 -37.16 -33.57
C VAL A 22 24.23 -37.95 -32.32
N TRP A 23 23.23 -38.83 -32.49
CA TRP A 23 22.61 -39.64 -31.44
C TRP A 23 23.24 -41.04 -31.32
N LYS A 24 23.06 -41.72 -30.17
CA LYS A 24 22.57 -43.12 -30.12
C LYS A 24 21.97 -43.50 -28.76
N THR A 25 21.12 -44.53 -28.78
CA THR A 25 20.32 -45.14 -27.69
C THR A 25 20.86 -46.52 -27.29
N VAL A 26 20.07 -47.34 -26.54
CA VAL A 26 20.23 -48.81 -26.30
C VAL A 26 21.25 -49.13 -25.17
N GLU A 27 21.05 -49.99 -24.16
CA GLU A 27 19.97 -50.85 -23.57
C GLU A 27 20.24 -50.92 -22.02
N ALA A 28 19.28 -50.99 -21.07
CA ALA A 28 18.37 -52.08 -20.67
C ALA A 28 19.05 -53.36 -20.10
N TYR A 29 18.75 -53.74 -18.85
CA TYR A 29 18.98 -55.08 -18.23
C TYR A 29 18.20 -55.25 -16.92
N GLU A 30 17.81 -56.50 -16.59
CA GLU A 30 16.94 -56.94 -15.49
C GLU A 30 17.45 -58.31 -14.91
N ALA A 31 17.04 -58.85 -13.75
CA ALA A 31 16.06 -58.39 -12.74
C ALA A 31 16.70 -58.21 -11.32
N GLU A 32 16.49 -58.96 -10.21
CA GLU A 32 15.69 -60.17 -9.89
C GLU A 32 15.36 -60.23 -8.35
N ASP A 33 15.10 -61.41 -7.76
CA ASP A 33 14.36 -61.63 -6.50
C ASP A 33 15.13 -61.59 -5.15
N SER A 34 14.47 -61.06 -4.10
CA SER A 34 13.88 -61.69 -2.88
C SER A 34 14.47 -63.01 -2.26
N PRO A 35 14.01 -63.49 -1.06
CA PRO A 35 13.90 -62.87 0.29
C PRO A 35 14.38 -63.84 1.44
N THR A 36 14.30 -63.46 2.75
CA THR A 36 14.21 -64.28 4.03
C THR A 36 15.00 -63.66 5.21
N ARG A 37 14.90 -64.04 6.53
CA ARG A 37 13.79 -64.36 7.47
C ARG A 37 14.33 -64.46 8.95
N ILE A 38 13.54 -64.01 9.94
CA ILE A 38 13.37 -64.51 11.36
C ILE A 38 14.59 -64.76 12.31
N SER A 39 14.59 -64.08 13.46
CA SER A 39 14.68 -64.59 14.88
C SER A 39 14.67 -63.37 15.84
N GLU A 40 14.05 -63.28 17.02
CA GLU A 40 13.62 -64.15 18.15
C GLU A 40 14.65 -64.47 19.26
N GLY A 41 14.27 -64.18 20.51
CA GLY A 41 14.97 -64.47 21.78
C GLY A 41 15.89 -63.35 22.33
N GLU A 42 16.08 -63.16 23.64
CA GLU A 42 15.32 -63.70 24.80
C GLU A 42 15.57 -62.85 26.09
N ARG A 43 14.47 -62.54 26.81
CA ARG A 43 14.26 -62.56 28.29
C ARG A 43 15.29 -62.07 29.36
N ARG A 44 14.70 -61.73 30.53
CA ARG A 44 15.24 -61.68 31.92
C ARG A 44 16.15 -60.50 32.30
N GLU A 45 16.24 -60.07 33.57
CA GLU A 45 15.36 -60.02 34.78
C GLU A 45 16.28 -59.51 35.91
N HIS A 46 15.93 -58.45 36.65
CA HIS A 46 16.02 -58.40 38.14
C HIS A 46 15.54 -57.07 38.74
N GLU A 47 14.98 -57.17 39.95
CA GLU A 47 14.43 -56.08 40.77
C GLU A 47 15.34 -55.70 41.95
N ILE A 48 15.01 -54.58 42.62
CA ILE A 48 15.02 -54.25 44.08
C ILE A 48 14.89 -52.70 44.16
N ALA A 49 13.76 -52.13 44.62
CA ALA A 49 13.33 -51.85 46.02
C ALA A 49 14.30 -50.86 46.74
N GLU A 50 13.92 -49.92 47.64
CA GLU A 50 12.78 -49.65 48.55
C GLU A 50 12.56 -48.11 48.66
N GLU A 51 11.51 -47.47 49.23
CA GLU A 51 10.06 -47.72 49.46
C GLU A 51 9.42 -46.39 50.03
N GLN A 52 8.28 -46.41 50.74
CA GLN A 52 7.62 -45.36 51.58
C GLN A 52 7.08 -44.07 50.91
N GLY A 53 5.80 -43.66 51.05
CA GLY A 53 4.60 -44.25 51.69
C GLY A 53 3.31 -43.58 51.15
N PHE A 54 2.15 -44.26 51.06
CA PHE A 54 1.07 -44.37 52.08
C PHE A 54 0.40 -43.01 52.44
N GLU A 55 -0.92 -42.80 52.45
CA GLU A 55 -2.14 -43.64 52.26
C GLU A 55 -3.32 -42.70 51.80
N GLU A 56 -4.25 -43.08 50.91
CA GLU A 56 -5.62 -43.63 51.16
C GLU A 56 -6.66 -42.72 51.88
N SER A 57 -8.00 -42.82 51.71
CA SER A 57 -8.89 -43.78 50.98
C SER A 57 -10.28 -43.18 50.62
N ALA A 58 -11.03 -43.89 49.76
CA ALA A 58 -12.51 -43.97 49.63
C ALA A 58 -13.35 -42.72 49.18
N GLY A 59 -14.52 -42.85 48.52
CA GLY A 59 -15.14 -44.04 47.91
C GLY A 59 -16.68 -43.95 47.74
N VAL A 60 -17.25 -44.79 46.83
CA VAL A 60 -18.70 -45.13 46.65
C VAL A 60 -19.61 -44.03 46.00
N TYR A 61 -20.80 -44.29 45.39
CA TYR A 61 -21.24 -45.16 44.25
C TYR A 61 -22.76 -44.94 43.97
N GLU A 62 -23.16 -44.37 42.82
CA GLU A 62 -24.53 -44.41 42.20
C GLU A 62 -25.78 -43.90 43.01
N PRO A 63 -27.04 -43.83 42.47
CA PRO A 63 -27.58 -44.18 41.14
C PRO A 63 -28.54 -43.17 40.42
N LYS A 64 -28.82 -43.50 39.14
CA LYS A 64 -30.04 -43.30 38.27
C LYS A 64 -31.20 -42.36 38.65
N GLU A 65 -31.77 -41.69 37.63
CA GLU A 65 -33.21 -41.79 37.26
C GLU A 65 -33.40 -41.60 35.73
N GLU A 66 -34.57 -41.93 35.13
CA GLU A 66 -34.58 -42.62 33.80
C GLU A 66 -35.90 -42.48 32.95
N GLN A 67 -36.11 -41.39 32.17
CA GLN A 67 -37.26 -41.18 31.21
C GLN A 67 -36.82 -40.36 29.95
N ALA A 68 -37.19 -40.62 28.67
CA ALA A 68 -38.46 -41.02 27.98
C ALA A 68 -39.41 -39.81 27.73
N GLU A 69 -40.03 -39.53 26.57
CA GLU A 69 -40.13 -40.09 25.18
C GLU A 69 -40.16 -38.88 24.18
N GLU A 70 -40.38 -38.90 22.85
CA GLU A 70 -41.18 -39.72 21.92
C GLU A 70 -40.66 -39.56 20.44
N GLU A 71 -40.99 -40.48 19.53
CA GLU A 71 -40.55 -40.48 18.12
C GLU A 71 -41.56 -39.86 17.13
N ALA A 72 -41.06 -39.32 16.01
CA ALA A 72 -41.85 -39.08 14.79
C ALA A 72 -40.99 -39.15 13.52
N GLY A 73 -40.77 -40.37 12.99
CA GLY A 73 -40.02 -40.59 11.75
C GLY A 73 -40.85 -40.49 10.47
N HIS A 74 -40.18 -40.38 9.31
CA HIS A 74 -40.74 -40.70 7.99
C HIS A 74 -39.66 -41.27 7.06
N GLU A 75 -39.72 -42.58 6.83
CA GLU A 75 -39.27 -43.22 5.59
C GLU A 75 -40.22 -42.82 4.44
N ALA A 76 -39.89 -42.93 3.15
CA ALA A 76 -38.64 -43.02 2.39
C ALA A 76 -39.00 -42.93 0.89
N GLU A 77 -38.04 -42.81 -0.02
CA GLU A 77 -38.01 -43.64 -1.24
C GLU A 77 -36.64 -43.59 -1.96
N LYS A 78 -36.18 -44.74 -2.45
CA LYS A 78 -35.11 -44.84 -3.46
C LYS A 78 -35.72 -45.27 -4.78
N LYS A 79 -35.47 -44.53 -5.86
CA LYS A 79 -35.79 -44.90 -7.25
C LYS A 79 -34.71 -44.37 -8.22
N PRO A 80 -34.64 -44.87 -9.47
CA PRO A 80 -33.37 -45.32 -10.03
C PRO A 80 -32.59 -44.27 -10.83
N VAL A 81 -31.32 -44.57 -11.03
CA VAL A 81 -30.43 -43.92 -12.00
C VAL A 81 -30.89 -44.20 -13.43
N PRO A 82 -31.06 -43.17 -14.28
CA PRO A 82 -30.99 -43.32 -15.73
C PRO A 82 -29.57 -43.05 -16.24
N ASP A 83 -29.07 -43.88 -17.14
CA ASP A 83 -27.98 -43.48 -18.04
C ASP A 83 -28.48 -42.38 -19.00
N VAL A 84 -27.65 -41.37 -19.32
CA VAL A 84 -27.59 -40.73 -20.65
C VAL A 84 -26.46 -39.67 -20.76
N VAL A 85 -25.61 -39.86 -21.77
CA VAL A 85 -24.89 -38.88 -22.64
C VAL A 85 -24.23 -37.62 -22.02
N TRP A 86 -22.94 -37.45 -22.33
CA TRP A 86 -22.19 -36.20 -22.19
C TRP A 86 -22.73 -35.09 -23.10
N VAL A 87 -22.96 -33.90 -22.53
CA VAL A 87 -23.17 -32.64 -23.27
C VAL A 87 -22.22 -31.60 -22.70
N GLU A 88 -21.43 -30.95 -23.56
CA GLU A 88 -20.55 -29.85 -23.17
C GLU A 88 -21.32 -28.52 -23.22
N GLU A 89 -21.65 -27.96 -22.05
CA GLU A 89 -22.01 -26.55 -21.90
C GLU A 89 -21.29 -25.94 -20.69
N GLU A 90 -20.56 -24.84 -20.90
CA GLU A 90 -19.91 -24.06 -19.84
C GLU A 90 -20.96 -23.19 -19.11
N GLN A 91 -21.65 -23.77 -18.12
CA GLN A 91 -22.62 -23.02 -17.32
C GLN A 91 -21.97 -22.42 -16.06
N HIS A 92 -21.77 -21.10 -16.08
CA HIS A 92 -21.22 -20.34 -14.96
C HIS A 92 -22.17 -20.35 -13.75
N THR A 93 -21.67 -20.79 -12.59
CA THR A 93 -22.34 -20.69 -11.29
C THR A 93 -21.56 -19.76 -10.38
N ALA A 94 -22.27 -19.02 -9.52
CA ALA A 94 -21.69 -18.11 -8.56
C ALA A 94 -22.20 -18.42 -7.15
N ILE A 95 -21.37 -18.07 -6.16
CA ILE A 95 -21.68 -18.22 -4.73
C ILE A 95 -21.89 -16.83 -4.15
N ARG A 96 -23.00 -16.63 -3.43
CA ARG A 96 -23.32 -15.34 -2.80
C ARG A 96 -22.39 -15.13 -1.61
N ALA A 97 -21.45 -14.18 -1.73
CA ALA A 97 -20.35 -13.99 -0.77
C ALA A 97 -20.80 -13.76 0.70
N SER A 98 -22.03 -13.31 0.93
CA SER A 98 -22.60 -13.08 2.25
C SER A 98 -23.42 -14.24 2.84
N THR A 99 -23.81 -15.26 2.05
CA THR A 99 -24.69 -16.36 2.51
C THR A 99 -24.23 -17.77 2.13
N GLY A 100 -23.32 -17.92 1.17
CA GLY A 100 -22.84 -19.23 0.71
C GLY A 100 -23.79 -19.98 -0.23
N GLU A 101 -24.95 -19.40 -0.59
CA GLU A 101 -25.87 -20.00 -1.57
C GLU A 101 -25.27 -19.99 -2.98
N VAL A 102 -25.43 -21.11 -3.69
CA VAL A 102 -25.10 -21.26 -5.12
C VAL A 102 -26.31 -20.83 -5.96
N PHE A 103 -26.09 -19.99 -6.97
CA PHE A 103 -27.12 -19.60 -7.92
C PHE A 103 -26.58 -19.44 -9.34
N HIS A 104 -27.47 -19.57 -10.32
CA HIS A 104 -27.18 -19.30 -11.73
C HIS A 104 -27.38 -17.81 -12.04
N ILE A 105 -26.55 -17.24 -12.93
CA ILE A 105 -26.64 -15.83 -13.33
C ILE A 105 -27.21 -15.70 -14.75
N PRO A 106 -28.52 -15.40 -14.91
CA PRO A 106 -29.04 -14.83 -16.15
C PRO A 106 -28.89 -13.30 -16.12
N GLY A 107 -27.95 -12.76 -16.90
CA GLY A 107 -27.97 -11.36 -17.36
C GLY A 107 -27.75 -10.25 -16.33
N SER A 108 -26.62 -10.28 -15.60
CA SER A 108 -26.19 -9.11 -14.80
C SER A 108 -25.68 -7.96 -15.69
N VAL A 109 -26.45 -6.88 -15.80
CA VAL A 109 -26.04 -5.66 -16.51
C VAL A 109 -25.05 -4.87 -15.65
N ALA A 110 -23.82 -4.70 -16.12
CA ALA A 110 -22.76 -3.98 -15.41
C ALA A 110 -23.02 -2.46 -15.29
N PRO A 111 -22.45 -1.79 -14.26
CA PRO A 111 -22.36 -0.33 -14.21
C PRO A 111 -21.55 0.21 -15.41
N GLY A 112 -22.21 0.94 -16.32
CA GLY A 112 -21.62 1.35 -17.59
C GLY A 112 -20.52 2.42 -17.47
N THR A 113 -19.46 2.29 -18.27
CA THR A 113 -18.29 3.18 -18.27
C THR A 113 -18.62 4.65 -18.58
N GLY A 114 -18.40 5.53 -17.59
CA GLY A 114 -17.83 6.88 -17.77
C GLY A 114 -18.52 7.88 -18.71
N THR A 115 -19.77 7.65 -19.11
CA THR A 115 -20.52 8.54 -20.02
C THR A 115 -22.02 8.49 -19.72
N ALA A 116 -22.74 9.58 -20.02
CA ALA A 116 -24.19 9.67 -19.82
C ALA A 116 -25.02 8.67 -20.67
N ALA A 117 -24.37 7.94 -21.60
CA ALA A 117 -24.99 6.81 -22.29
C ALA A 117 -25.26 5.60 -21.37
N GLY A 118 -24.48 5.43 -20.29
CA GLY A 118 -24.58 4.31 -19.34
C GLY A 118 -25.98 4.18 -18.73
N PRO A 119 -26.47 5.17 -17.97
CA PRO A 119 -27.80 5.13 -17.35
C PRO A 119 -28.94 4.91 -18.34
N ILE A 120 -28.84 5.49 -19.54
CA ILE A 120 -29.84 5.33 -20.61
C ILE A 120 -29.80 3.92 -21.20
N ALA A 121 -28.62 3.30 -21.35
CA ALA A 121 -28.47 1.91 -21.76
C ALA A 121 -29.03 0.95 -20.70
N THR A 122 -28.73 1.18 -19.41
CA THR A 122 -29.29 0.40 -18.29
C THR A 122 -30.81 0.52 -18.23
N ALA A 123 -31.38 1.73 -18.40
CA ALA A 123 -32.83 1.93 -18.42
C ALA A 123 -33.50 1.24 -19.62
N LYS A 124 -32.89 1.28 -20.82
CA LYS A 124 -33.37 0.56 -22.00
C LYS A 124 -33.28 -0.97 -21.84
N ALA A 125 -32.21 -1.47 -21.24
CA ALA A 125 -32.06 -2.90 -20.93
C ALA A 125 -33.10 -3.36 -19.90
N ALA A 126 -33.36 -2.57 -18.85
CA ALA A 126 -34.39 -2.86 -17.85
C ALA A 126 -35.81 -2.83 -18.45
N LEU A 127 -36.11 -1.88 -19.35
CA LEU A 127 -37.38 -1.83 -20.09
C LEU A 127 -37.55 -3.04 -21.04
N HIS A 128 -36.49 -3.43 -21.74
CA HIS A 128 -36.53 -4.59 -22.64
C HIS A 128 -36.65 -5.92 -21.87
N ALA A 129 -35.96 -6.06 -20.74
CA ALA A 129 -36.11 -7.22 -19.86
C ALA A 129 -37.54 -7.30 -19.25
N ALA A 130 -38.10 -6.16 -18.83
CA ALA A 130 -39.49 -6.07 -18.39
C ALA A 130 -40.48 -6.55 -19.47
N GLU A 131 -40.27 -6.15 -20.73
CA GLU A 131 -41.06 -6.54 -21.90
C GLU A 131 -40.89 -8.01 -22.30
N VAL A 132 -39.68 -8.58 -22.14
CA VAL A 132 -39.37 -9.99 -22.45
C VAL A 132 -39.86 -10.97 -21.38
N TYR A 133 -39.91 -10.55 -20.11
CA TYR A 133 -40.26 -11.42 -18.97
C TYR A 133 -41.62 -11.09 -18.32
N ASP A 134 -42.43 -10.21 -18.91
CA ASP A 134 -43.73 -9.74 -18.40
C ASP A 134 -43.68 -9.27 -16.93
N THR A 135 -42.70 -8.42 -16.63
CA THR A 135 -42.46 -7.86 -15.28
C THR A 135 -42.45 -6.33 -15.31
N GLN A 136 -42.78 -5.67 -14.19
CA GLN A 136 -42.67 -4.21 -14.12
C GLN A 136 -41.23 -3.78 -13.87
N PRO A 137 -40.69 -2.80 -14.64
CA PRO A 137 -39.34 -2.29 -14.43
C PRO A 137 -39.26 -1.46 -13.12
N PRO A 138 -38.13 -1.48 -12.39
CA PRO A 138 -37.99 -0.73 -11.15
C PRO A 138 -38.23 0.78 -11.35
N ILE A 139 -39.13 1.35 -10.54
CA ILE A 139 -39.61 2.73 -10.69
C ILE A 139 -38.47 3.75 -10.69
N GLU A 140 -37.47 3.59 -9.82
CA GLU A 140 -36.32 4.48 -9.73
C GLU A 140 -35.38 4.40 -10.96
N VAL A 141 -35.30 3.25 -11.64
CA VAL A 141 -34.54 3.13 -12.90
C VAL A 141 -35.23 3.89 -14.03
N VAL A 142 -36.56 3.81 -14.11
CA VAL A 142 -37.37 4.55 -15.10
C VAL A 142 -37.35 6.06 -14.80
N LYS A 143 -37.38 6.44 -13.52
CA LYS A 143 -37.29 7.84 -13.06
C LYS A 143 -35.91 8.45 -13.34
N ARG A 144 -34.83 7.79 -12.94
CA ARG A 144 -33.46 8.26 -13.22
C ARG A 144 -33.16 8.34 -14.72
N GLY A 145 -33.70 7.42 -15.51
CA GLY A 145 -33.62 7.47 -16.97
C GLY A 145 -34.31 8.68 -17.61
N LYS A 146 -35.34 9.26 -16.98
CA LYS A 146 -36.00 10.50 -17.42
C LYS A 146 -35.23 11.74 -16.98
N GLU A 147 -34.77 11.78 -15.72
CA GLU A 147 -33.97 12.87 -15.18
C GLU A 147 -32.74 13.16 -16.08
N VAL A 148 -32.01 12.12 -16.49
CA VAL A 148 -30.83 12.24 -17.36
C VAL A 148 -31.18 12.69 -18.80
N LEU A 149 -32.40 12.43 -19.29
CA LEU A 149 -32.86 12.94 -20.59
C LEU A 149 -33.21 14.44 -20.52
N GLU A 150 -33.92 14.85 -19.47
CA GLU A 150 -34.24 16.27 -19.23
C GLU A 150 -32.98 17.12 -18.97
N GLU A 151 -31.98 16.51 -18.34
CA GLU A 151 -30.63 17.05 -18.17
C GLU A 151 -29.91 17.19 -19.52
N GLN A 152 -29.82 16.13 -20.33
CA GLN A 152 -29.20 16.19 -21.68
C GLN A 152 -29.84 17.22 -22.61
N GLU A 153 -31.16 17.39 -22.58
CA GLU A 153 -31.80 18.45 -23.36
C GLU A 153 -31.44 19.86 -22.86
N ARG A 154 -31.28 20.06 -21.55
CA ARG A 154 -30.89 21.35 -20.95
C ARG A 154 -29.45 21.68 -21.29
N ASP A 155 -28.59 20.68 -21.20
CA ASP A 155 -27.19 20.70 -21.62
C ASP A 155 -27.03 21.05 -23.11
N GLN A 156 -27.91 20.50 -23.97
CA GLN A 156 -27.89 20.82 -25.39
C GLN A 156 -28.35 22.25 -25.67
N ARG A 157 -29.44 22.70 -25.03
CA ARG A 157 -29.90 24.10 -25.13
C ARG A 157 -28.79 25.08 -24.73
N HIS A 158 -28.05 24.83 -23.65
CA HIS A 158 -26.93 25.68 -23.26
C HIS A 158 -25.73 25.61 -24.23
N ARG A 159 -25.45 24.45 -24.86
CA ARG A 159 -24.43 24.38 -25.93
C ARG A 159 -24.85 25.16 -27.18
N ASP A 160 -26.12 25.08 -27.58
CA ASP A 160 -26.65 25.81 -28.72
C ASP A 160 -26.64 27.34 -28.46
N GLU A 161 -26.94 27.77 -27.23
CA GLU A 161 -26.81 29.16 -26.74
C GLU A 161 -25.35 29.65 -26.75
N ASP A 162 -24.40 28.84 -26.26
CA ASP A 162 -22.97 29.18 -26.25
C ASP A 162 -22.38 29.26 -27.67
N GLU A 163 -22.78 28.38 -28.59
CA GLU A 163 -22.39 28.47 -30.00
C GLU A 163 -22.97 29.72 -30.68
N GLN A 164 -24.22 30.10 -30.41
CA GLN A 164 -24.78 31.37 -30.87
C GLN A 164 -23.96 32.57 -30.37
N GLN A 165 -23.72 32.68 -29.06
CA GLN A 165 -22.91 33.79 -28.53
C GLN A 165 -21.47 33.74 -29.05
N LEU A 166 -20.90 32.56 -29.30
CA LEU A 166 -19.55 32.44 -29.89
C LEU A 166 -19.53 32.90 -31.36
N GLN A 167 -20.63 32.72 -32.09
CA GLN A 167 -20.76 33.23 -33.46
C GLN A 167 -20.99 34.75 -33.48
N GLU A 168 -21.85 35.29 -32.62
CA GLU A 168 -22.00 36.74 -32.45
C GLU A 168 -20.66 37.41 -32.12
N ARG A 169 -19.92 36.89 -31.12
CA ARG A 169 -18.58 37.37 -30.74
C ARG A 169 -17.51 37.18 -31.84
N ARG A 170 -17.75 36.37 -32.88
CA ARG A 170 -16.90 36.27 -34.08
C ARG A 170 -17.29 37.31 -35.12
N GLU A 171 -18.57 37.61 -35.28
CA GLU A 171 -19.07 38.64 -36.19
C GLU A 171 -18.74 40.05 -35.66
N GLU A 172 -18.85 40.31 -34.36
CA GLU A 172 -18.35 41.52 -33.70
C GLU A 172 -16.85 41.73 -33.94
N ARG A 173 -16.03 40.70 -33.74
CA ARG A 173 -14.58 40.76 -33.98
C ARG A 173 -14.22 40.97 -35.44
N ARG A 174 -15.04 40.45 -36.37
CA ARG A 174 -14.86 40.67 -37.80
C ARG A 174 -15.20 42.12 -38.17
N HIS A 175 -16.29 42.68 -37.63
CA HIS A 175 -16.59 44.11 -37.80
C HIS A 175 -15.49 45.01 -37.22
N ALA A 176 -15.00 44.72 -36.01
CA ALA A 176 -13.88 45.45 -35.41
C ALA A 176 -12.60 45.39 -36.27
N ALA A 177 -12.29 44.24 -36.89
CA ALA A 177 -11.15 44.10 -37.79
C ALA A 177 -11.36 44.81 -39.15
N GLU A 178 -12.61 44.88 -39.65
CA GLU A 178 -12.96 45.66 -40.84
C GLU A 178 -12.89 47.18 -40.56
N ASP A 179 -13.19 47.62 -39.33
CA ASP A 179 -12.99 49.01 -38.87
C ASP A 179 -11.50 49.34 -38.63
N GLU A 180 -10.71 48.47 -37.99
CA GLU A 180 -9.26 48.67 -37.80
C GLU A 180 -8.52 48.75 -39.14
N ALA A 181 -8.91 47.95 -40.13
CA ALA A 181 -8.38 48.04 -41.50
C ALA A 181 -8.72 49.37 -42.20
N GLY A 182 -9.72 50.12 -41.73
CA GLY A 182 -9.99 51.50 -42.14
C GLY A 182 -9.19 52.56 -41.37
N ALA A 183 -8.56 52.19 -40.25
CA ALA A 183 -7.90 53.11 -39.31
C ALA A 183 -6.37 53.18 -39.45
N GLU A 184 -5.70 52.20 -40.07
CA GLU A 184 -4.25 52.22 -40.36
C GLU A 184 -3.87 53.25 -41.45
N GLY A 185 -4.06 54.53 -41.13
CA GLY A 185 -3.90 55.66 -42.05
C GLY A 185 -3.32 56.94 -41.43
N ARG A 186 -2.69 56.86 -40.23
CA ARG A 186 -1.93 57.99 -39.64
C ARG A 186 -1.06 57.66 -38.41
N GLY A 187 0.26 57.74 -38.58
CA GLY A 187 1.17 58.41 -37.63
C GLY A 187 1.75 57.64 -36.43
N GLU A 188 3.05 57.30 -36.50
CA GLU A 188 3.91 57.11 -35.33
C GLU A 188 4.39 58.47 -34.75
N GLU A 189 4.69 58.55 -33.45
CA GLU A 189 6.04 58.96 -32.94
C GLU A 189 6.17 59.06 -31.38
N LYS A 190 7.37 58.69 -30.89
CA LYS A 190 8.15 59.25 -29.75
C LYS A 190 7.75 59.07 -28.25
N LEU A 191 8.40 58.07 -27.63
CA LEU A 191 9.52 58.20 -26.65
C LEU A 191 9.39 58.91 -25.26
N ASN A 192 9.47 58.09 -24.19
CA ASN A 192 10.58 58.00 -23.17
C ASN A 192 10.50 58.68 -21.76
N GLU A 193 11.32 58.11 -20.84
CA GLU A 193 11.87 58.58 -19.53
C GLU A 193 11.14 58.39 -18.16
N LYS A 194 11.86 57.72 -17.22
CA LYS A 194 12.13 58.03 -15.77
C LYS A 194 11.00 58.16 -14.70
N GLU A 195 11.22 58.07 -13.37
CA GLU A 195 12.20 57.42 -12.45
C GLU A 195 11.69 57.58 -10.97
N GLU A 196 12.37 57.02 -9.95
CA GLU A 196 12.16 57.25 -8.47
C GLU A 196 10.84 56.75 -7.80
N ALA A 197 10.70 56.50 -6.48
CA ALA A 197 11.62 56.37 -5.32
C ALA A 197 11.01 55.48 -4.19
N LYS A 198 11.75 55.22 -3.10
CA LYS A 198 11.32 54.51 -1.86
C LYS A 198 11.58 55.36 -0.59
N PRO A 199 10.75 55.23 0.46
CA PRO A 199 11.13 55.55 1.84
C PRO A 199 11.39 54.31 2.72
N ARG A 200 12.09 54.51 3.84
CA ARG A 200 12.19 53.63 5.04
C ARG A 200 11.64 54.38 6.25
N LEU A 201 11.28 53.67 7.32
CA LEU A 201 11.12 54.24 8.66
C LEU A 201 11.46 53.18 9.73
N GLU A 202 11.74 53.63 10.95
CA GLU A 202 12.43 52.88 12.01
C GLU A 202 11.50 52.45 13.15
N GLY A 203 11.97 51.55 14.03
CA GLY A 203 11.16 50.90 15.07
C GLY A 203 11.25 51.52 16.47
N VAL A 204 10.45 50.99 17.40
CA VAL A 204 10.39 51.37 18.83
C VAL A 204 10.28 50.11 19.69
N THR A 205 10.90 50.12 20.87
CA THR A 205 10.97 49.01 21.83
C THR A 205 10.80 49.52 23.28
N SER A 206 10.40 48.74 24.27
CA SER A 206 9.61 47.48 24.33
C SER A 206 9.25 47.26 25.82
N ARG A 207 8.33 46.34 26.18
CA ARG A 207 8.28 45.82 27.56
C ARG A 207 7.53 44.49 27.78
N GLU A 208 8.22 43.59 28.49
CA GLU A 208 7.69 42.63 29.47
C GLU A 208 6.49 41.75 29.05
N GLY A 209 6.77 40.77 28.18
CA GLY A 209 6.00 39.54 27.99
C GLY A 209 6.97 38.42 27.58
N VAL A 210 6.66 37.14 27.85
CA VAL A 210 7.57 36.01 27.55
C VAL A 210 7.82 35.91 26.04
N GLU A 211 9.06 36.14 25.60
CA GLU A 211 9.43 36.09 24.19
C GLU A 211 9.46 34.66 23.66
N VAL A 212 8.31 34.17 23.20
CA VAL A 212 8.27 33.18 22.13
C VAL A 212 8.75 33.88 20.86
N THR A 213 9.93 33.50 20.35
CA THR A 213 10.54 34.12 19.16
C THR A 213 9.79 33.72 17.89
N THR A 214 8.69 34.43 17.59
CA THR A 214 7.80 34.17 16.44
C THR A 214 8.34 34.69 15.10
N SER A 215 9.47 35.41 15.11
CA SER A 215 9.95 36.25 14.00
C SER A 215 10.79 35.55 12.92
N THR A 216 10.45 34.32 12.53
CA THR A 216 11.03 33.64 11.34
C THR A 216 10.09 32.69 10.60
N TRP A 217 8.82 32.53 11.01
CA TRP A 217 7.88 31.57 10.41
C TRP A 217 7.20 32.07 9.12
N TYR A 218 7.98 32.43 8.11
CA TYR A 218 7.46 32.76 6.77
C TYR A 218 8.25 32.09 5.64
N ASN A 219 7.50 31.55 4.66
CA ASN A 219 7.92 31.02 3.37
C ASN A 219 8.48 29.58 3.31
N VAL A 220 7.66 28.60 3.72
CA VAL A 220 7.35 27.46 2.82
C VAL A 220 5.83 27.33 2.71
N SER A 221 5.32 27.41 1.49
CA SER A 221 3.91 27.29 1.04
C SER A 221 2.75 27.25 2.08
N GLN A 222 2.34 28.41 2.60
CA GLN A 222 0.93 28.64 2.98
C GLN A 222 0.24 29.55 1.94
N ARG A 223 0.01 28.98 0.76
CA ARG A 223 -0.84 29.51 -0.32
C ARG A 223 -1.54 28.37 -1.05
N THR A 224 -2.33 27.63 -0.29
CA THR A 224 -3.32 26.68 -0.82
C THR A 224 -4.41 27.48 -1.53
N ASP A 225 -4.78 27.08 -2.74
CA ASP A 225 -5.88 27.70 -3.50
C ASP A 225 -7.22 27.30 -2.86
N PRO A 226 -7.98 28.21 -2.21
CA PRO A 226 -9.18 27.82 -1.47
C PRO A 226 -10.29 27.21 -2.35
N SER A 227 -10.23 27.37 -3.67
CA SER A 227 -11.18 26.75 -4.59
C SER A 227 -10.99 25.24 -4.77
N LEU A 228 -9.86 24.69 -4.31
CA LEU A 228 -9.57 23.24 -4.33
C LEU A 228 -10.02 22.51 -3.06
N TYR A 229 -10.72 23.17 -2.14
CA TYR A 229 -10.99 22.70 -0.79
C TYR A 229 -12.43 23.02 -0.37
N ASP A 230 -13.25 21.98 -0.13
CA ASP A 230 -14.56 22.18 0.49
C ASP A 230 -14.40 22.41 2.02
N PRO A 231 -14.78 23.59 2.56
CA PRO A 231 -14.60 23.90 3.97
C PRO A 231 -15.55 23.14 4.91
N THR A 232 -16.51 22.37 4.38
CA THR A 232 -17.39 21.50 5.18
C THR A 232 -16.76 20.14 5.49
N VAL A 233 -15.70 19.75 4.78
CA VAL A 233 -15.02 18.45 4.95
C VAL A 233 -14.14 18.48 6.21
N PRO A 234 -14.48 17.73 7.27
CA PRO A 234 -13.97 18.01 8.63
C PRO A 234 -12.53 17.56 8.89
N TYR A 235 -11.92 16.82 7.97
CA TYR A 235 -10.52 16.33 8.02
C TYR A 235 -9.62 16.95 6.94
N ILE A 236 -10.13 17.92 6.15
CA ILE A 236 -9.51 18.33 4.88
C ILE A 236 -8.08 18.89 5.02
N THR A 237 -7.73 19.43 6.19
CA THR A 237 -6.37 19.86 6.54
C THR A 237 -5.35 18.71 6.55
N GLY A 238 -5.78 17.46 6.71
CA GLY A 238 -4.92 16.29 6.54
C GLY A 238 -4.52 16.02 5.09
N PHE A 239 -5.20 16.62 4.11
CA PHE A 239 -4.88 16.56 2.68
C PHE A 239 -4.47 17.93 2.11
N SER A 240 -3.93 18.82 2.94
CA SER A 240 -3.34 20.11 2.54
C SER A 240 -1.83 20.14 2.79
N ASN A 241 -1.11 21.11 2.21
CA ASN A 241 0.34 21.22 2.38
C ASN A 241 0.71 21.34 3.88
N GLY A 242 1.69 20.55 4.30
CA GLY A 242 2.23 20.54 5.66
C GLY A 242 3.23 21.68 5.93
N THR A 243 4.05 21.53 6.96
CA THR A 243 5.07 22.54 7.32
C THR A 243 6.34 21.86 7.85
N GLU A 244 7.51 22.35 7.44
CA GLU A 244 8.83 21.94 7.95
C GLU A 244 9.10 22.62 9.30
N ILE A 245 9.36 21.82 10.34
CA ILE A 245 9.64 22.26 11.71
C ILE A 245 11.05 21.82 12.08
N THR A 246 11.96 22.79 12.23
CA THR A 246 13.39 22.54 12.45
C THR A 246 13.66 21.75 13.73
N VAL A 247 13.15 22.20 14.88
CA VAL A 247 13.14 21.51 16.19
C VAL A 247 11.99 22.09 17.01
N MET A 248 11.28 21.27 17.79
CA MET A 248 10.31 21.70 18.78
C MET A 248 10.18 20.68 19.91
N THR A 249 10.05 21.12 21.16
CA THR A 249 9.82 20.23 22.32
C THR A 249 8.39 20.39 22.85
N PRO A 250 7.39 19.64 22.33
CA PRO A 250 6.02 19.69 22.85
C PRO A 250 5.95 19.23 24.32
N SER A 251 5.26 20.00 25.16
CA SER A 251 4.98 19.62 26.55
C SER A 251 3.93 18.51 26.61
N LEU A 252 4.28 17.35 27.19
CA LEU A 252 3.32 16.26 27.39
C LEU A 252 2.14 16.72 28.24
N SER A 253 0.92 16.49 27.74
CA SER A 253 -0.31 16.76 28.46
C SER A 253 -0.77 15.50 29.19
N PRO A 254 -0.73 15.46 30.53
CA PRO A 254 -1.32 14.36 31.28
C PRO A 254 -2.85 14.45 31.22
N GLN A 255 -3.51 13.35 30.86
CA GLN A 255 -4.94 13.17 31.12
C GLN A 255 -5.16 12.77 32.60
N PRO A 256 -6.36 12.99 33.16
CA PRO A 256 -6.69 12.53 34.52
C PRO A 256 -6.98 11.02 34.62
N SER A 257 -6.59 10.22 33.62
CA SER A 257 -6.66 8.75 33.69
C SER A 257 -5.71 8.23 34.78
N ARG A 258 -6.17 7.22 35.54
CA ARG A 258 -5.49 6.80 36.79
C ARG A 258 -4.17 6.05 36.56
N LYS A 259 -3.85 5.72 35.31
CA LYS A 259 -2.53 5.28 34.84
C LYS A 259 -1.73 6.50 34.38
N THR A 260 -0.87 7.06 35.23
CA THR A 260 0.19 7.96 34.75
C THR A 260 1.06 7.27 33.69
N LEU A 261 1.73 8.02 32.83
CA LEU A 261 2.82 7.51 31.98
C LEU A 261 3.79 6.66 32.85
N SER A 262 3.71 5.34 32.66
CA SER A 262 4.16 4.31 33.61
C SER A 262 5.40 3.58 33.09
N THR A 263 5.98 2.72 33.93
CA THR A 263 7.15 1.87 33.61
C THR A 263 6.91 0.91 32.44
N THR A 264 5.67 0.71 32.02
CA THR A 264 5.25 -0.10 30.86
C THR A 264 5.28 0.64 29.52
N THR A 265 5.54 1.96 29.50
CA THR A 265 5.80 2.70 28.26
C THR A 265 7.27 2.49 27.82
N PRO A 266 7.77 3.13 26.74
CA PRO A 266 9.21 3.37 26.52
C PRO A 266 9.92 4.19 27.63
N GLY A 267 9.39 4.17 28.86
CA GLY A 267 9.80 4.93 30.04
C GLY A 267 11.15 4.54 30.65
N SER A 268 11.74 3.43 30.21
CA SER A 268 13.08 2.99 30.59
C SER A 268 14.12 3.13 29.47
N LYS A 269 13.71 3.45 28.24
CA LYS A 269 14.58 3.42 27.06
C LYS A 269 14.09 4.38 25.98
N ALA A 270 14.79 5.50 25.84
CA ALA A 270 14.49 6.49 24.82
C ALA A 270 14.66 5.91 23.39
N GLY A 271 13.89 6.45 22.44
CA GLY A 271 13.87 5.98 21.05
C GLY A 271 13.21 6.99 20.11
N ALA A 272 13.11 6.65 18.83
CA ALA A 272 12.57 7.53 17.80
C ALA A 272 11.46 6.86 16.98
N LEU A 273 10.31 7.53 16.86
CA LEU A 273 9.29 7.26 15.87
C LEU A 273 9.56 8.11 14.63
N TYR A 274 9.69 7.46 13.48
CA TYR A 274 9.70 8.11 12.17
C TYR A 274 8.38 7.86 11.43
N ARG A 275 7.84 8.91 10.80
CA ARG A 275 6.70 8.84 9.87
C ARG A 275 7.12 9.42 8.53
N ASN A 276 6.68 8.82 7.44
CA ASN A 276 6.80 9.38 6.09
C ASN A 276 5.42 9.57 5.46
N GLY A 277 5.30 10.49 4.52
CA GLY A 277 4.03 10.82 3.90
C GLY A 277 4.15 11.88 2.81
N PRO A 278 3.12 12.00 1.96
CA PRO A 278 2.94 13.17 1.13
C PRO A 278 2.63 14.39 2.02
N GLY A 279 3.42 15.46 1.89
CA GLY A 279 3.22 16.72 2.61
C GLY A 279 3.20 17.97 1.73
N VAL A 280 3.42 17.84 0.42
CA VAL A 280 3.15 18.90 -0.57
C VAL A 280 2.25 18.34 -1.68
N PHE A 281 1.02 18.83 -1.73
CA PHE A 281 -0.01 18.42 -2.70
C PHE A 281 -0.22 19.47 -3.79
N ASP A 282 -0.14 20.76 -3.42
CA ASP A 282 -0.42 21.89 -4.31
C ASP A 282 0.80 22.80 -4.49
N LEU A 283 1.02 23.26 -5.73
CA LEU A 283 2.18 24.07 -6.12
C LEU A 283 1.77 25.30 -6.95
N GLU A 284 2.07 26.50 -6.44
CA GLU A 284 2.08 27.75 -7.22
C GLU A 284 3.23 27.75 -8.24
N TYR A 285 3.01 28.27 -9.45
CA TYR A 285 4.04 28.49 -10.48
C TYR A 285 3.73 29.73 -11.33
N ARG A 286 4.73 30.32 -11.99
CA ARG A 286 4.51 31.50 -12.85
C ARG A 286 4.28 31.10 -14.30
N ARG A 287 3.10 31.42 -14.83
CA ARG A 287 2.79 31.26 -16.26
C ARG A 287 2.64 32.64 -16.90
N HIS A 288 3.61 33.01 -17.73
CA HIS A 288 3.75 34.36 -18.30
C HIS A 288 3.78 35.46 -17.21
N ARG A 289 2.71 36.25 -17.06
CA ARG A 289 2.58 37.31 -16.04
C ARG A 289 1.59 36.96 -14.91
N GLN A 290 1.09 35.72 -14.88
CA GLN A 290 0.11 35.26 -13.89
C GLN A 290 0.74 34.19 -12.97
N ILE A 291 0.26 34.13 -11.73
CA ILE A 291 0.44 32.96 -10.86
C ILE A 291 -0.63 31.95 -11.26
N ALA A 292 -0.25 30.68 -11.35
CA ALA A 292 -1.14 29.57 -11.63
C ALA A 292 -0.85 28.42 -10.64
N ASN A 293 -1.87 27.62 -10.35
CA ASN A 293 -1.80 26.55 -9.36
C ASN A 293 -1.89 25.18 -10.04
N MET A 294 -1.36 24.17 -9.35
CA MET A 294 -1.39 22.76 -9.74
C MET A 294 -1.47 21.89 -8.48
N SER A 295 -2.59 21.19 -8.31
CA SER A 295 -2.68 20.03 -7.42
C SER A 295 -2.07 18.81 -8.14
N PHE A 296 -1.56 17.85 -7.37
CA PHE A 296 -1.44 16.48 -7.87
C PHE A 296 -2.82 15.76 -7.88
N ALA A 297 -2.87 14.55 -8.43
CA ALA A 297 -4.13 13.84 -8.67
C ALA A 297 -4.49 12.87 -7.54
N HIS A 298 -3.55 12.07 -7.08
CA HIS A 298 -3.77 11.02 -6.06
C HIS A 298 -3.04 11.35 -4.74
N TRP A 299 -3.53 10.86 -3.60
CA TRP A 299 -2.89 11.07 -2.29
C TRP A 299 -1.39 10.71 -2.31
N PHE A 300 -1.05 9.56 -2.89
CA PHE A 300 0.34 9.07 -3.02
C PHE A 300 1.23 9.89 -3.99
N ASP A 301 0.70 10.86 -4.72
CA ASP A 301 1.52 11.73 -5.59
C ASP A 301 2.31 12.78 -4.82
N GLY A 302 1.83 13.20 -3.63
CA GLY A 302 2.35 14.36 -2.92
C GLY A 302 3.82 14.21 -2.51
N LEU A 303 4.59 15.29 -2.59
CA LEU A 303 6.03 15.24 -2.32
C LEU A 303 6.31 14.98 -0.83
N PRO A 304 7.39 14.25 -0.49
CA PRO A 304 7.64 13.75 0.86
C PRO A 304 7.85 14.85 1.91
N LEU A 305 7.15 14.67 3.04
CA LEU A 305 7.43 15.32 4.32
C LEU A 305 7.68 14.21 5.35
N VAL A 306 8.93 14.12 5.83
CA VAL A 306 9.32 13.16 6.86
C VAL A 306 9.17 13.82 8.23
N HIS A 307 8.71 13.06 9.22
CA HIS A 307 8.56 13.49 10.60
C HIS A 307 9.36 12.57 11.54
N ARG A 308 9.96 13.15 12.57
CA ARG A 308 10.68 12.47 13.66
C ARG A 308 10.09 12.91 15.00
N PHE A 309 9.78 11.93 15.83
CA PHE A 309 9.47 12.12 17.25
C PHE A 309 10.49 11.33 18.06
N GLU A 310 11.44 12.02 18.68
CA GLU A 310 12.28 11.43 19.72
C GLU A 310 11.50 11.44 21.03
N ILE A 311 11.44 10.28 21.68
CA ILE A 311 10.64 10.05 22.87
C ILE A 311 11.58 9.55 23.97
N ASP A 312 11.76 10.37 24.99
CA ASP A 312 12.47 10.06 26.22
C ASP A 312 11.42 9.92 27.32
N GLY A 313 10.97 8.68 27.53
CA GLY A 313 9.88 8.38 28.44
C GLY A 313 10.27 8.50 29.93
N GLU A 314 11.56 8.35 30.25
CA GLU A 314 12.09 8.53 31.61
C GLU A 314 11.95 10.01 32.03
N ASN A 315 12.47 10.91 31.19
CA ASN A 315 12.40 12.36 31.42
C ASN A 315 11.07 12.98 30.95
N LYS A 316 10.14 12.16 30.44
CA LYS A 316 8.81 12.55 29.94
C LYS A 316 8.88 13.69 28.91
N ARG A 317 9.86 13.60 28.01
CA ARG A 317 10.15 14.56 26.94
C ARG A 317 9.84 13.95 25.57
N VAL A 318 9.25 14.76 24.70
CA VAL A 318 9.19 14.47 23.26
C VAL A 318 9.88 15.63 22.53
N GLU A 319 10.78 15.33 21.58
CA GLU A 319 11.26 16.29 20.59
C GLU A 319 10.68 15.94 19.21
N TYR A 320 10.14 16.94 18.53
CA TYR A 320 9.55 16.84 17.21
C TYR A 320 10.37 17.62 16.17
N ARG A 321 10.54 17.01 15.00
CA ARG A 321 11.12 17.61 13.78
C ARG A 321 10.34 17.13 12.56
N SER A 322 10.21 17.97 11.55
CA SER A 322 9.81 17.54 10.20
C SER A 322 10.74 18.14 9.13
N ARG A 323 10.76 17.54 7.94
CA ARG A 323 11.54 18.02 6.79
C ARG A 323 10.94 17.58 5.45
N PHE A 324 10.87 18.51 4.49
CA PHE A 324 10.63 18.18 3.08
C PHE A 324 11.91 17.59 2.46
N THR A 325 11.83 16.36 1.93
CA THR A 325 13.03 15.66 1.42
C THR A 325 13.19 15.72 -0.11
N ALA A 326 12.31 16.44 -0.81
CA ALA A 326 12.26 16.46 -2.28
C ALA A 326 12.28 17.88 -2.89
N ASN A 327 12.94 18.84 -2.23
CA ASN A 327 12.91 20.26 -2.61
C ASN A 327 13.43 20.51 -4.05
N SER A 328 14.44 19.76 -4.51
CA SER A 328 14.94 19.87 -5.88
C SER A 328 13.95 19.30 -6.90
N LEU A 329 13.26 18.20 -6.56
CA LEU A 329 12.16 17.66 -7.36
C LEU A 329 11.00 18.65 -7.44
N GLU A 330 10.65 19.31 -6.34
CA GLU A 330 9.62 20.35 -6.31
C GLU A 330 9.96 21.49 -7.28
N GLN A 331 11.18 22.01 -7.26
CA GLN A 331 11.61 23.03 -8.22
C GLN A 331 11.50 22.49 -9.67
N MET A 332 11.99 21.28 -9.94
CA MET A 332 11.92 20.69 -11.28
C MET A 332 10.47 20.48 -11.76
N VAL A 333 9.55 20.17 -10.84
CA VAL A 333 8.11 20.05 -11.07
C VAL A 333 7.48 21.41 -11.37
N ARG A 334 7.73 22.44 -10.55
CA ARG A 334 7.27 23.82 -10.81
C ARG A 334 7.76 24.31 -12.18
N GLU A 335 9.06 24.14 -12.46
CA GLU A 335 9.68 24.49 -13.74
C GLU A 335 9.05 23.77 -14.96
N HIS A 336 8.50 22.56 -14.81
CA HIS A 336 7.80 21.87 -15.89
C HIS A 336 6.38 22.42 -16.12
N ALA A 337 5.70 22.82 -15.04
CA ALA A 337 4.40 23.47 -15.11
C ALA A 337 4.48 24.87 -15.75
N GLU A 338 5.51 25.67 -15.43
CA GLU A 338 5.76 26.98 -16.07
C GLU A 338 5.96 26.85 -17.59
N LYS A 339 6.62 25.78 -18.03
CA LYS A 339 6.84 25.43 -19.45
C LYS A 339 5.57 24.84 -20.12
N GLY A 340 4.42 24.88 -19.44
CA GLY A 340 3.10 24.53 -19.97
C GLY A 340 2.79 23.03 -20.06
N LYS A 341 3.67 22.15 -19.58
CA LYS A 341 3.58 20.69 -19.74
C LYS A 341 2.63 20.02 -18.72
N ARG A 342 1.37 20.48 -18.66
CA ARG A 342 0.41 20.15 -17.57
C ARG A 342 0.16 18.65 -17.36
N GLU A 343 -0.07 17.88 -18.42
CA GLU A 343 -0.58 16.50 -18.33
C GLU A 343 0.43 15.45 -17.83
N TYR A 344 1.70 15.84 -17.72
CA TYR A 344 2.85 14.95 -17.55
C TYR A 344 3.50 14.99 -16.16
N VAL A 345 2.96 15.76 -15.22
CA VAL A 345 3.70 16.16 -14.01
C VAL A 345 3.58 15.17 -12.84
N SER A 346 2.51 14.40 -12.75
CA SER A 346 2.42 13.24 -11.82
C SER A 346 3.47 12.20 -12.20
N ASP A 347 3.36 11.66 -13.42
CA ASP A 347 3.99 10.41 -13.83
C ASP A 347 5.51 10.59 -14.10
N ASN A 348 5.93 11.75 -14.62
CA ASN A 348 7.34 12.01 -14.89
C ASN A 348 8.17 12.33 -13.64
N LYS A 349 7.59 12.55 -12.45
CA LYS A 349 8.37 12.87 -11.22
C LYS A 349 9.48 11.85 -10.97
N ALA A 350 9.19 10.56 -11.09
CA ALA A 350 10.17 9.50 -10.94
C ALA A 350 11.29 9.56 -11.99
N TRP A 351 10.96 9.82 -13.26
CA TRP A 351 11.92 9.88 -14.37
C TRP A 351 12.81 11.14 -14.31
N LEU A 352 12.23 12.29 -13.97
CA LEU A 352 12.94 13.56 -13.78
C LEU A 352 13.94 13.47 -12.62
N GLY A 353 13.54 12.83 -11.52
CA GLY A 353 14.37 12.64 -10.34
C GLY A 353 15.51 11.63 -10.54
N ALA A 354 15.20 10.46 -11.11
CA ALA A 354 16.16 9.37 -11.26
C ALA A 354 17.43 9.75 -12.05
N GLN A 355 17.35 10.69 -13.00
CA GLN A 355 18.51 11.18 -13.75
C GLN A 355 19.50 12.02 -12.92
N LYS A 356 19.07 12.54 -11.76
CA LYS A 356 19.89 13.39 -10.89
C LYS A 356 20.17 12.79 -9.51
N MET A 357 19.44 11.75 -9.10
CA MET A 357 19.42 11.22 -7.72
C MET A 357 20.79 11.04 -7.05
N GLN A 358 21.81 10.57 -7.79
CA GLN A 358 23.16 10.33 -7.27
C GLN A 358 23.96 11.62 -7.02
N ALA A 359 23.63 12.73 -7.70
CA ALA A 359 24.25 14.04 -7.53
C ALA A 359 23.38 15.02 -6.71
N ASP A 360 22.08 14.75 -6.61
CA ASP A 360 21.08 15.56 -5.92
C ASP A 360 20.07 14.61 -5.23
N PRO A 361 20.34 14.20 -3.97
CA PRO A 361 19.46 13.31 -3.22
C PRO A 361 18.07 13.88 -2.94
N ALA A 362 17.86 15.19 -3.10
CA ALA A 362 16.56 15.86 -2.99
C ALA A 362 15.80 15.93 -4.33
N ALA A 363 16.29 15.25 -5.37
CA ALA A 363 15.62 15.10 -6.66
C ALA A 363 14.58 13.97 -6.71
N VAL A 364 14.45 13.12 -5.68
CA VAL A 364 13.61 11.90 -5.74
C VAL A 364 12.33 11.99 -4.91
N CYS A 365 11.34 11.15 -5.24
CA CYS A 365 10.10 11.01 -4.48
C CYS A 365 10.08 9.67 -3.73
N ALA A 366 10.32 9.72 -2.43
CA ALA A 366 10.31 8.58 -1.51
C ALA A 366 9.41 8.93 -0.31
N ASN A 367 8.09 8.86 -0.52
CA ASN A 367 7.06 9.52 0.28
C ASN A 367 6.09 8.58 1.01
N LEU A 368 6.33 7.27 0.99
CA LEU A 368 5.33 6.29 1.47
C LEU A 368 5.79 5.51 2.70
N ALA A 369 7.05 5.09 2.77
CA ALA A 369 7.57 4.43 3.97
C ALA A 369 8.97 4.91 4.34
N ILE A 370 9.36 4.60 5.58
CA ILE A 370 10.65 4.98 6.17
C ILE A 370 11.13 3.88 7.11
N HIS A 371 12.38 3.46 6.90
CA HIS A 371 12.94 2.24 7.47
C HIS A 371 14.25 2.56 8.18
N PRO A 372 14.27 2.60 9.53
CA PRO A 372 15.51 2.66 10.30
C PRO A 372 16.23 1.31 10.24
N ASN A 373 17.56 1.33 10.39
CA ASN A 373 18.41 0.15 10.46
C ASN A 373 18.28 -0.73 9.18
N PHE A 374 18.31 -0.06 8.03
CA PHE A 374 18.18 -0.67 6.71
C PHE A 374 19.56 -1.15 6.18
N PRO A 375 19.73 -2.44 5.83
CA PRO A 375 20.98 -2.96 5.31
C PRO A 375 21.25 -2.49 3.88
N LEU A 376 22.44 -1.91 3.65
CA LEU A 376 22.98 -1.61 2.31
C LEU A 376 24.21 -2.46 1.96
N GLY A 377 24.69 -3.31 2.88
CA GLY A 377 25.86 -4.18 2.69
C GLY A 377 27.20 -3.44 2.58
N GLN A 378 27.31 -2.22 3.12
CA GLN A 378 28.44 -1.29 2.92
C GLN A 378 29.06 -0.82 4.25
N GLY A 379 29.70 -1.74 4.98
CA GLY A 379 30.58 -1.40 6.10
C GLY A 379 30.14 -1.94 7.47
N PRO A 380 30.80 -1.52 8.58
CA PRO A 380 30.47 -1.99 9.92
C PRO A 380 29.15 -1.43 10.43
N ALA A 381 28.41 -2.22 11.21
CA ALA A 381 27.07 -1.94 11.71
C ALA A 381 26.95 -0.78 12.74
N SER A 382 27.92 0.14 12.78
CA SER A 382 27.92 1.33 13.65
C SER A 382 27.19 2.55 13.07
N HIS A 383 26.76 2.49 11.80
CA HIS A 383 26.04 3.57 11.12
C HIS A 383 24.72 3.05 10.54
N PRO A 384 23.63 2.95 11.34
CA PRO A 384 22.34 2.51 10.83
C PRO A 384 21.80 3.48 9.76
N HIS A 385 21.45 2.97 8.58
CA HIS A 385 20.86 3.78 7.53
C HIS A 385 19.37 4.02 7.80
N LEU A 386 18.89 5.24 7.56
CA LEU A 386 17.48 5.61 7.57
C LEU A 386 17.01 5.84 6.13
N ILE A 387 16.26 4.89 5.60
CA ILE A 387 15.91 4.83 4.17
C ILE A 387 14.41 5.09 3.97
N CYS A 388 14.08 6.10 3.17
CA CYS A 388 12.74 6.33 2.65
C CYS A 388 12.50 5.55 1.34
N THR A 389 11.28 5.05 1.14
CA THR A 389 10.87 4.28 -0.05
C THR A 389 9.53 4.74 -0.63
N SER A 390 9.25 4.30 -1.86
CA SER A 390 7.96 4.40 -2.56
C SER A 390 7.70 3.11 -3.35
N HIS A 391 6.69 3.07 -4.25
CA HIS A 391 6.48 1.95 -5.19
C HIS A 391 7.63 1.78 -6.20
N SER A 392 8.58 2.72 -6.26
CA SER A 392 9.75 2.63 -7.14
C SER A 392 10.93 1.91 -6.47
N SER A 393 11.84 1.35 -7.27
CA SER A 393 13.11 0.78 -6.79
C SER A 393 14.11 1.82 -6.23
N VAL A 394 13.71 3.08 -6.07
CA VAL A 394 14.56 4.18 -5.59
C VAL A 394 14.53 4.24 -4.07
N LEU A 395 15.72 4.27 -3.48
CA LEU A 395 15.96 4.45 -2.06
C LEU A 395 16.50 5.86 -1.84
N GLN A 396 15.92 6.60 -0.88
CA GLN A 396 16.45 7.88 -0.42
C GLN A 396 16.99 7.71 1.00
N GLU A 397 18.29 7.84 1.19
CA GLU A 397 18.88 7.86 2.53
C GLU A 397 18.86 9.28 3.09
N ILE A 398 18.34 9.41 4.31
CA ILE A 398 18.31 10.67 5.06
C ILE A 398 19.14 10.57 6.33
N ASP A 399 19.54 11.72 6.87
CA ASP A 399 20.16 11.82 8.18
C ASP A 399 19.14 11.58 9.31
N PRO A 400 19.39 10.66 10.27
CA PRO A 400 18.39 10.27 11.26
C PRO A 400 18.06 11.33 12.32
N VAL A 401 18.89 12.36 12.49
CA VAL A 401 18.64 13.43 13.46
C VAL A 401 18.03 14.65 12.77
N THR A 402 18.61 15.07 11.65
CA THR A 402 18.29 16.31 10.93
C THR A 402 17.37 16.13 9.72
N LEU A 403 17.10 14.89 9.32
CA LEU A 403 16.27 14.48 8.17
C LEU A 403 16.75 15.02 6.81
N ILE A 404 18.03 15.43 6.70
CA ILE A 404 18.63 15.91 5.45
C ILE A 404 18.86 14.72 4.49
N PRO A 405 18.43 14.78 3.22
CA PRO A 405 18.81 13.79 2.20
C PRO A 405 20.32 13.72 2.01
N LYS A 406 20.92 12.54 2.24
CA LYS A 406 22.36 12.28 2.14
C LYS A 406 22.73 11.64 0.80
N HIS A 407 21.96 10.62 0.40
CA HIS A 407 22.20 9.82 -0.80
C HIS A 407 20.87 9.36 -1.42
N ALA A 408 20.83 9.16 -2.73
CA ALA A 408 19.72 8.46 -3.38
C ALA A 408 20.25 7.53 -4.48
N MET A 409 19.67 6.32 -4.55
CA MET A 409 20.19 5.18 -5.31
C MET A 409 19.05 4.25 -5.72
N MET A 410 19.31 3.29 -6.60
CA MET A 410 18.40 2.15 -6.84
C MET A 410 18.95 0.86 -6.21
N TYR A 411 18.10 -0.15 -5.98
CA TYR A 411 18.57 -1.50 -5.62
C TYR A 411 19.62 -2.05 -6.62
N ALA A 412 19.52 -1.65 -7.90
CA ALA A 412 20.49 -2.00 -8.93
C ALA A 412 21.90 -1.39 -8.73
N ASP A 413 22.02 -0.31 -7.95
CA ASP A 413 23.31 0.28 -7.55
C ASP A 413 23.96 -0.51 -6.40
N ILE A 414 23.16 -1.14 -5.53
CA ILE A 414 23.63 -2.09 -4.50
C ILE A 414 24.13 -3.37 -5.17
N ASN A 415 23.31 -3.96 -6.06
CA ASN A 415 23.67 -5.13 -6.84
C ASN A 415 23.11 -5.04 -8.26
N PRO A 416 23.94 -5.08 -9.32
CA PRO A 416 23.49 -5.08 -10.71
C PRO A 416 22.60 -6.27 -11.13
N GLN A 417 22.31 -7.23 -10.25
CA GLN A 417 21.27 -8.24 -10.45
C GLN A 417 19.86 -7.75 -10.07
N PHE A 418 19.73 -6.80 -9.14
CA PHE A 418 18.45 -6.31 -8.60
C PHE A 418 17.80 -5.27 -9.51
N LYS A 419 17.67 -5.66 -10.79
CA LYS A 419 17.15 -4.82 -11.85
C LYS A 419 15.63 -4.79 -11.84
N GLY A 420 15.10 -3.61 -12.12
CA GLY A 420 13.68 -3.29 -12.11
C GLY A 420 13.47 -1.88 -11.59
N THR A 421 12.38 -1.22 -12.00
CA THR A 421 12.07 0.17 -11.59
C THR A 421 10.98 0.27 -10.53
N VAL A 422 10.35 -0.86 -10.19
CA VAL A 422 9.27 -0.99 -9.19
C VAL A 422 9.67 -2.03 -8.15
N SER A 423 9.38 -1.76 -6.88
CA SER A 423 9.61 -2.67 -5.74
C SER A 423 8.48 -2.54 -4.71
N ALA A 424 8.42 -3.43 -3.72
CA ALA A 424 7.51 -3.22 -2.59
C ALA A 424 7.93 -1.96 -1.81
N THR A 425 6.94 -1.19 -1.36
CA THR A 425 7.14 0.00 -0.51
C THR A 425 7.58 -0.42 0.90
N ASN A 426 6.97 -1.50 1.40
CA ASN A 426 7.28 -2.12 2.67
C ASN A 426 8.04 -3.44 2.44
N PRO A 427 9.38 -3.42 2.33
CA PRO A 427 10.18 -4.63 2.20
C PRO A 427 10.16 -5.43 3.51
N CYS A 428 10.26 -6.76 3.40
CA CYS A 428 10.10 -7.65 4.54
C CYS A 428 11.43 -7.83 5.29
N ARG A 429 11.50 -7.42 6.56
CA ARG A 429 12.65 -7.71 7.43
C ARG A 429 12.51 -9.11 8.04
N ASP A 430 13.48 -9.97 7.80
CA ASP A 430 13.63 -11.30 8.41
C ASP A 430 14.37 -11.17 9.75
N PRO A 431 13.71 -11.38 10.90
CA PRO A 431 14.34 -11.20 12.21
C PRO A 431 15.29 -12.34 12.58
N LYS A 432 15.13 -13.54 11.99
CA LYS A 432 15.99 -14.71 12.27
C LYS A 432 17.35 -14.58 11.59
N LYS A 433 17.39 -13.98 10.40
CA LYS A 433 18.63 -13.76 9.62
C LYS A 433 19.19 -12.34 9.72
N ASN A 434 18.43 -11.38 10.27
CA ASN A 434 18.73 -9.94 10.24
C ASN A 434 19.00 -9.43 8.81
N VAL A 435 18.11 -9.78 7.87
CA VAL A 435 18.18 -9.31 6.47
C VAL A 435 16.89 -8.58 6.08
N ILE A 436 16.97 -7.74 5.05
CA ILE A 436 15.77 -7.25 4.34
C ILE A 436 15.61 -8.03 3.04
N VAL A 437 14.39 -8.51 2.80
CA VAL A 437 13.93 -9.16 1.58
C VAL A 437 13.07 -8.17 0.78
N ASN A 438 13.31 -8.02 -0.52
CA ASN A 438 12.41 -7.31 -1.44
C ASN A 438 12.44 -7.94 -2.84
N TYR A 439 11.70 -7.36 -3.77
CA TYR A 439 11.81 -7.62 -5.20
C TYR A 439 12.14 -6.34 -5.98
N ALA A 440 12.72 -6.53 -7.16
CA ALA A 440 12.75 -5.52 -8.22
C ALA A 440 12.03 -6.07 -9.45
N MET A 441 11.05 -5.32 -9.97
CA MET A 441 10.21 -5.70 -11.12
C MET A 441 10.66 -5.00 -12.40
N GLU A 442 10.97 -5.80 -13.41
CA GLU A 442 11.10 -5.38 -14.80
C GLU A 442 9.75 -5.58 -15.50
N VAL A 443 9.12 -4.47 -15.89
CA VAL A 443 7.97 -4.49 -16.80
C VAL A 443 8.41 -5.01 -18.17
N GLY A 444 7.74 -6.05 -18.67
CA GLY A 444 8.04 -6.61 -19.97
C GLY A 444 7.57 -5.73 -21.12
N GLY A 445 8.46 -5.49 -22.09
CA GLY A 445 8.09 -4.81 -23.35
C GLY A 445 7.21 -5.68 -24.26
N LEU A 446 6.83 -5.14 -25.42
CA LEU A 446 5.93 -5.74 -26.43
C LEU A 446 6.13 -7.24 -26.72
N LEU A 447 7.37 -7.75 -26.67
CA LEU A 447 7.69 -9.16 -26.92
C LEU A 447 7.33 -10.11 -25.76
N GLN A 448 6.99 -9.58 -24.57
CA GLN A 448 6.75 -10.35 -23.35
C GLN A 448 5.26 -10.52 -23.01
N GLN A 449 4.35 -10.23 -23.95
CA GLN A 449 2.91 -10.51 -23.87
C GLN A 449 2.23 -9.95 -22.60
N GLY A 450 2.62 -8.75 -22.17
CA GLY A 450 2.04 -8.11 -20.99
C GLY A 450 2.38 -8.76 -19.65
N LYS A 451 3.51 -9.49 -19.55
CA LYS A 451 4.05 -10.02 -18.30
C LYS A 451 5.16 -9.13 -17.73
N ALA A 452 5.47 -9.30 -16.44
CA ALA A 452 6.60 -8.68 -15.77
C ALA A 452 7.50 -9.75 -15.12
N ARG A 453 8.81 -9.47 -15.05
CA ARG A 453 9.79 -10.30 -14.34
C ARG A 453 10.08 -9.71 -12.97
N TYR A 454 9.93 -10.51 -11.92
CA TYR A 454 10.19 -10.14 -10.54
C TYR A 454 11.48 -10.81 -10.09
N THR A 455 12.48 -10.02 -9.71
CA THR A 455 13.75 -10.51 -9.14
C THR A 455 13.68 -10.36 -7.63
N PHE A 456 13.53 -11.46 -6.88
CA PHE A 456 13.52 -11.46 -5.41
C PHE A 456 14.95 -11.57 -4.88
N PHE A 457 15.25 -10.85 -3.81
CA PHE A 457 16.58 -10.81 -3.19
C PHE A 457 16.53 -10.53 -1.69
N GLU A 458 17.60 -10.88 -0.98
CA GLU A 458 17.87 -10.45 0.40
C GLU A 458 19.20 -9.67 0.51
N VAL A 459 19.28 -8.71 1.43
CA VAL A 459 20.47 -7.88 1.71
C VAL A 459 20.73 -7.87 3.23
N GLU A 460 21.99 -8.05 3.64
CA GLU A 460 22.42 -8.07 5.05
C GLU A 460 23.32 -6.86 5.39
N ASP A 461 23.41 -6.46 6.67
CA ASP A 461 24.11 -5.22 7.06
C ASP A 461 25.61 -5.27 6.71
N VAL A 462 26.27 -6.38 7.07
CA VAL A 462 27.68 -6.66 6.79
C VAL A 462 27.74 -7.80 5.77
N ASP A 463 27.62 -7.46 4.50
CA ASP A 463 27.35 -8.43 3.45
C ASP A 463 28.59 -9.26 3.06
N ARG A 464 28.40 -10.59 2.98
CA ARG A 464 29.45 -11.53 2.60
C ARG A 464 29.66 -11.65 1.09
N PHE A 465 28.77 -11.06 0.28
CA PHE A 465 28.84 -11.07 -1.18
C PHE A 465 29.42 -9.76 -1.73
N SER A 466 30.01 -9.83 -2.93
CA SER A 466 30.53 -8.65 -3.62
C SER A 466 30.19 -8.75 -5.12
N PRO A 467 29.32 -7.87 -5.65
CA PRO A 467 28.53 -6.84 -4.94
C PRO A 467 27.58 -7.45 -3.88
N PRO A 468 27.17 -6.65 -2.86
CA PRO A 468 26.31 -7.12 -1.76
C PRO A 468 24.99 -7.74 -2.20
N GLY A 469 24.43 -8.59 -1.34
CA GLY A 469 23.08 -9.13 -1.46
C GLY A 469 22.98 -10.36 -2.34
N LEU A 470 21.90 -11.11 -2.09
CA LEU A 470 21.68 -12.45 -2.61
C LEU A 470 20.38 -12.53 -3.41
N THR A 471 20.47 -12.79 -4.72
CA THR A 471 19.31 -13.13 -5.54
C THR A 471 18.70 -14.45 -5.03
N LEU A 472 17.46 -14.37 -4.54
CA LEU A 472 16.68 -15.49 -4.03
C LEU A 472 15.91 -16.20 -5.14
N ALA A 473 15.31 -15.47 -6.09
CA ALA A 473 14.60 -16.07 -7.23
C ALA A 473 14.40 -15.06 -8.37
N SER A 474 13.98 -15.56 -9.53
CA SER A 474 13.36 -14.75 -10.59
C SER A 474 12.14 -15.46 -11.15
N ILE A 475 10.98 -14.79 -11.12
CA ILE A 475 9.71 -15.32 -11.62
C ILE A 475 9.09 -14.39 -12.67
N THR A 476 8.14 -14.90 -13.45
CA THR A 476 7.46 -14.13 -14.51
C THR A 476 5.95 -14.27 -14.39
N ALA A 477 5.28 -13.20 -13.95
CA ALA A 477 3.84 -13.17 -13.68
C ALA A 477 3.16 -11.98 -14.40
N GLY A 478 1.88 -11.73 -14.11
CA GLY A 478 1.23 -10.47 -14.52
C GLY A 478 1.89 -9.27 -13.83
N PRO A 479 1.89 -8.06 -14.43
CA PRO A 479 2.38 -6.85 -13.79
C PRO A 479 1.47 -6.46 -12.62
N THR A 480 2.06 -6.21 -11.46
CA THR A 480 1.39 -5.74 -10.25
C THR A 480 2.41 -4.98 -9.42
N SER A 481 2.10 -3.74 -9.07
CA SER A 481 2.91 -2.98 -8.12
C SER A 481 2.51 -3.40 -6.70
N ALA A 482 2.97 -4.58 -6.30
CA ALA A 482 2.65 -5.19 -5.01
C ALA A 482 3.24 -4.33 -3.87
N HIS A 483 2.39 -3.52 -3.25
CA HIS A 483 2.77 -2.55 -2.22
C HIS A 483 3.51 -3.22 -1.04
N SER A 484 3.06 -4.42 -0.67
CA SER A 484 3.73 -5.39 0.20
C SER A 484 3.58 -6.81 -0.36
N PHE A 485 4.31 -7.78 0.19
CA PHE A 485 4.22 -9.20 -0.15
C PHE A 485 4.47 -10.05 1.11
N ALA A 486 4.13 -11.34 1.08
CA ALA A 486 4.23 -12.21 2.25
C ALA A 486 5.61 -12.89 2.34
N LEU A 487 6.17 -12.97 3.55
CA LEU A 487 7.42 -13.64 3.87
C LEU A 487 7.21 -14.61 5.04
N THR A 488 7.72 -15.83 4.91
CA THR A 488 7.84 -16.83 5.98
C THR A 488 9.30 -17.29 6.11
N GLU A 489 9.57 -18.27 6.97
CA GLU A 489 10.92 -18.79 7.19
C GLU A 489 11.50 -19.43 5.91
N HIS A 490 10.69 -20.24 5.22
CA HIS A 490 11.08 -20.96 4.02
C HIS A 490 10.52 -20.39 2.72
N TYR A 491 9.46 -19.56 2.76
CA TYR A 491 8.77 -19.09 1.57
C TYR A 491 8.69 -17.57 1.44
N ILE A 492 8.59 -17.13 0.19
CA ILE A 492 8.05 -15.82 -0.21
C ILE A 492 6.76 -16.11 -0.96
N VAL A 493 5.71 -15.31 -0.74
CA VAL A 493 4.49 -15.36 -1.54
C VAL A 493 4.20 -13.99 -2.14
N LEU A 494 4.24 -13.90 -3.46
CA LEU A 494 3.79 -12.73 -4.21
C LEU A 494 2.31 -12.90 -4.58
N VAL A 495 1.47 -11.97 -4.13
CA VAL A 495 0.08 -11.86 -4.59
C VAL A 495 0.07 -10.96 -5.84
N VAL A 496 -0.45 -11.49 -6.94
CA VAL A 496 -0.61 -10.78 -8.22
C VAL A 496 -2.10 -10.58 -8.44
N TYR A 497 -2.52 -9.32 -8.43
CA TYR A 497 -3.91 -8.89 -8.59
C TYR A 497 -4.31 -8.90 -10.08
N PRO A 498 -5.60 -8.97 -10.42
CA PRO A 498 -6.08 -9.08 -11.80
C PRO A 498 -5.95 -7.80 -12.63
N TYR A 499 -4.83 -7.08 -12.56
CA TYR A 499 -4.56 -5.96 -13.45
C TYR A 499 -4.33 -6.44 -14.88
N THR A 500 -5.22 -6.05 -15.78
CA THR A 500 -5.09 -6.27 -17.22
C THR A 500 -4.85 -4.95 -17.95
N THR A 501 -4.69 -5.01 -19.28
CA THR A 501 -4.38 -3.84 -20.11
C THR A 501 -5.21 -3.84 -21.39
N THR A 502 -5.43 -2.66 -21.97
CA THR A 502 -6.33 -2.52 -23.15
C THR A 502 -5.82 -3.18 -24.44
N TRP A 503 -4.72 -3.95 -24.39
CA TRP A 503 -4.31 -4.85 -25.47
C TRP A 503 -5.31 -6.00 -25.73
N ARG A 504 -6.21 -6.32 -24.80
CA ARG A 504 -7.33 -7.27 -25.05
C ARG A 504 -8.34 -6.72 -26.08
N ASP A 505 -8.53 -5.41 -26.16
CA ASP A 505 -9.34 -4.74 -27.20
C ASP A 505 -8.56 -4.60 -28.52
N GLY A 506 -8.34 -5.75 -29.15
CA GLY A 506 -7.35 -5.95 -30.21
C GLY A 506 -7.37 -4.97 -31.39
N LEU A 507 -6.17 -4.76 -31.95
CA LEU A 507 -5.85 -4.02 -33.19
C LEU A 507 -6.18 -2.51 -33.22
N LYS A 508 -7.30 -2.02 -32.66
CA LYS A 508 -7.75 -0.63 -32.88
C LYS A 508 -6.77 0.42 -32.33
N LYS A 509 -6.19 0.21 -31.15
CA LYS A 509 -5.14 1.09 -30.59
C LYS A 509 -3.76 0.86 -31.22
N MET A 510 -3.51 -0.30 -31.85
CA MET A 510 -2.19 -0.70 -32.37
C MET A 510 -1.66 0.20 -33.49
N LEU A 511 -2.55 0.88 -34.23
CA LEU A 511 -2.21 1.74 -35.37
C LEU A 511 -2.06 3.24 -35.01
N LEU A 512 -2.41 3.65 -33.79
CA LEU A 512 -2.40 5.06 -33.35
C LEU A 512 -1.33 5.50 -32.31
N PRO A 513 -0.32 4.72 -31.85
CA PRO A 513 0.64 5.23 -30.85
C PRO A 513 1.47 6.44 -31.33
N TRP A 514 1.61 6.64 -32.64
CA TRP A 514 2.49 7.64 -33.24
C TRP A 514 1.79 8.96 -33.62
N THR A 515 0.46 9.06 -33.51
CA THR A 515 -0.32 10.09 -34.22
C THR A 515 -1.13 11.05 -33.34
N ARG A 516 -0.98 11.00 -32.01
CA ARG A 516 -1.57 12.02 -31.12
C ARG A 516 -0.57 12.71 -30.19
N HIS A 517 0.17 12.00 -29.33
CA HIS A 517 1.19 12.61 -28.46
C HIS A 517 2.48 11.78 -28.47
N GLY A 518 3.62 12.43 -28.78
CA GLY A 518 4.86 11.77 -29.24
C GLY A 518 5.74 11.10 -28.17
N HIS A 519 5.18 10.60 -27.07
CA HIS A 519 5.91 9.84 -26.04
C HIS A 519 5.07 8.65 -25.56
N ALA A 520 5.73 7.57 -25.15
CA ALA A 520 5.05 6.38 -24.66
C ALA A 520 4.38 6.64 -23.29
N THR A 521 3.12 6.27 -23.16
CA THR A 521 2.40 6.24 -21.88
C THR A 521 3.10 5.28 -20.91
N PRO A 522 3.29 5.65 -19.63
CA PRO A 522 3.74 4.70 -18.61
C PRO A 522 2.70 3.58 -18.46
N LEU A 523 3.15 2.31 -18.43
CA LEU A 523 2.25 1.14 -18.46
C LEU A 523 1.17 1.18 -17.35
N ALA A 524 1.51 1.70 -16.17
CA ALA A 524 0.59 1.86 -15.05
C ALA A 524 -0.70 2.64 -15.40
N ARG A 525 -0.65 3.53 -16.41
CA ARG A 525 -1.79 4.33 -16.88
C ARG A 525 -2.65 3.64 -17.95
N GLU A 526 -2.24 2.46 -18.40
CA GLU A 526 -3.02 1.57 -19.29
C GLU A 526 -3.42 0.26 -18.60
N MET A 527 -3.04 0.08 -17.33
CA MET A 527 -3.48 -1.01 -16.46
C MET A 527 -4.81 -0.66 -15.79
N TYR A 528 -5.72 -1.62 -15.72
CA TYR A 528 -6.99 -1.53 -14.99
C TYR A 528 -7.33 -2.88 -14.36
N PHE A 529 -8.05 -2.85 -13.25
CA PHE A 529 -8.50 -4.06 -12.57
C PHE A 529 -9.55 -4.80 -13.42
N ASP A 530 -9.35 -6.09 -13.64
CA ASP A 530 -10.28 -6.98 -14.34
C ASP A 530 -11.16 -7.70 -13.31
N PRO A 531 -12.46 -7.31 -13.14
CA PRO A 531 -13.35 -7.93 -12.17
C PRO A 531 -13.77 -9.36 -12.56
N GLU A 532 -13.52 -9.80 -13.80
CA GLU A 532 -13.64 -11.21 -14.23
C GLU A 532 -12.27 -11.92 -14.19
N GLY A 533 -11.22 -11.20 -13.80
CA GLY A 533 -9.87 -11.69 -13.65
C GLY A 533 -9.68 -12.56 -12.40
N HIS A 534 -8.46 -13.07 -12.25
CA HIS A 534 -8.10 -14.01 -11.18
C HIS A 534 -6.87 -13.49 -10.43
N THR A 535 -6.90 -13.59 -9.10
CA THR A 535 -5.74 -13.31 -8.25
C THR A 535 -4.88 -14.56 -8.11
N THR A 536 -3.56 -14.43 -8.27
CA THR A 536 -2.62 -15.56 -8.11
C THR A 536 -1.60 -15.34 -7.00
N PHE A 537 -1.42 -16.36 -6.16
CA PHE A 537 -0.44 -16.41 -5.09
C PHE A 537 0.75 -17.26 -5.57
N HIS A 538 1.83 -16.62 -5.97
CA HIS A 538 3.05 -17.28 -6.44
C HIS A 538 3.92 -17.66 -5.24
N VAL A 539 4.11 -18.96 -4.99
CA VAL A 539 4.89 -19.47 -3.86
C VAL A 539 6.32 -19.76 -4.31
N ILE A 540 7.27 -19.01 -3.75
CA ILE A 540 8.70 -19.13 -4.02
C ILE A 540 9.39 -19.72 -2.80
N ASP A 541 10.14 -20.80 -2.98
CA ASP A 541 10.94 -21.43 -1.95
C ASP A 541 12.30 -20.71 -1.84
N ARG A 542 12.61 -20.16 -0.67
CA ARG A 542 13.82 -19.36 -0.40
C ARG A 542 15.10 -20.22 -0.42
N ASN A 543 14.99 -21.52 -0.12
CA ASN A 543 16.11 -22.45 -0.07
C ASN A 543 16.39 -23.08 -1.44
N ARG A 544 15.34 -23.51 -2.15
CA ARG A 544 15.41 -24.07 -3.52
C ARG A 544 15.53 -22.99 -4.60
N ARG A 545 15.23 -21.73 -4.28
CA ARG A 545 15.39 -20.54 -5.13
C ARG A 545 14.56 -20.56 -6.41
N GLU A 546 13.37 -21.14 -6.32
CA GLU A 546 12.46 -21.34 -7.43
C GLU A 546 10.99 -21.13 -7.03
N GLU A 547 10.15 -20.79 -8.01
CA GLU A 547 8.69 -20.82 -7.91
C GLU A 547 8.22 -22.28 -7.83
N ILE A 548 7.79 -22.73 -6.66
CA ILE A 548 7.41 -24.12 -6.43
C ILE A 548 5.94 -24.38 -6.71
N SER A 549 5.05 -23.40 -6.54
CA SER A 549 3.62 -23.53 -6.86
C SER A 549 2.95 -22.17 -7.08
N VAL A 550 1.75 -22.17 -7.65
CA VAL A 550 0.91 -20.98 -7.80
C VAL A 550 -0.54 -21.35 -7.45
N TYR A 551 -1.12 -20.70 -6.46
CA TYR A 551 -2.54 -20.84 -6.11
C TYR A 551 -3.33 -19.76 -6.85
N ARG A 552 -4.61 -20.01 -7.17
CA ARG A 552 -5.46 -19.10 -7.93
C ARG A 552 -6.85 -18.98 -7.30
N THR A 553 -7.33 -17.76 -7.11
CA THR A 553 -8.70 -17.45 -6.68
C THR A 553 -9.34 -16.41 -7.61
N GLY A 554 -10.54 -15.93 -7.28
CA GLY A 554 -11.22 -14.84 -8.01
C GLY A 554 -10.53 -13.47 -7.86
N PRO A 555 -11.21 -12.38 -8.22
CA PRO A 555 -10.71 -11.03 -7.98
C PRO A 555 -10.61 -10.73 -6.48
N LEU A 556 -9.56 -9.99 -6.11
CA LEU A 556 -9.41 -9.25 -4.85
C LEU A 556 -8.32 -8.20 -5.04
N PHE A 557 -8.27 -7.21 -4.15
CA PHE A 557 -7.17 -6.26 -4.04
C PHE A 557 -6.68 -6.14 -2.60
N SER A 558 -5.38 -5.91 -2.41
CA SER A 558 -4.79 -5.67 -1.08
C SER A 558 -3.53 -4.81 -1.18
N LEU A 559 -3.33 -3.95 -0.18
CA LEU A 559 -2.11 -3.15 -0.05
C LEU A 559 -1.20 -3.71 1.05
N ASN A 560 -1.76 -4.10 2.19
CA ASN A 560 -1.02 -4.43 3.40
C ASN A 560 -1.20 -5.91 3.80
N MET A 561 -0.14 -6.71 3.60
CA MET A 561 0.03 -7.98 4.30
C MET A 561 0.27 -7.67 5.80
N LEU A 562 -0.49 -8.30 6.70
CA LEU A 562 -0.26 -8.20 8.14
C LEU A 562 0.92 -9.08 8.55
N ASN A 563 0.86 -10.36 8.16
CA ASN A 563 1.84 -11.39 8.49
C ASN A 563 1.64 -12.61 7.58
N ALA A 564 2.65 -13.48 7.52
CA ALA A 564 2.50 -14.83 7.00
C ALA A 564 3.34 -15.79 7.83
N PHE A 565 2.89 -17.03 7.97
CA PHE A 565 3.63 -18.06 8.70
C PHE A 565 3.28 -19.47 8.19
N GLU A 566 4.17 -20.42 8.45
CA GLU A 566 3.98 -21.83 8.07
C GLU A 566 3.21 -22.60 9.15
N TYR A 567 2.38 -23.54 8.72
CA TYR A 567 1.50 -24.32 9.59
C TYR A 567 1.25 -25.73 9.02
N LEU A 568 0.98 -26.70 9.90
CA LEU A 568 0.60 -28.06 9.52
C LEU A 568 -0.92 -28.22 9.54
N SER A 569 -1.60 -27.98 8.41
CA SER A 569 -3.01 -28.33 8.25
C SER A 569 -3.11 -29.82 7.97
N ASP A 570 -3.78 -30.58 8.82
CA ASP A 570 -4.05 -32.01 8.60
C ASP A 570 -2.77 -32.85 8.39
N GLY A 571 -1.68 -32.44 9.06
CA GLY A 571 -0.34 -33.01 8.91
C GLY A 571 0.41 -32.61 7.63
N GLN A 572 -0.15 -31.71 6.82
CA GLN A 572 0.44 -31.20 5.58
C GLN A 572 0.93 -29.76 5.73
N GLU A 573 2.16 -29.53 5.30
CA GLU A 573 2.79 -28.21 5.20
C GLU A 573 1.93 -27.24 4.38
N SER A 574 1.61 -26.10 4.98
CA SER A 574 0.65 -25.11 4.50
C SER A 574 1.11 -23.71 4.89
N ILE A 575 0.78 -22.68 4.11
CA ILE A 575 1.12 -21.28 4.43
C ILE A 575 -0.13 -20.51 4.83
N ILE A 576 -0.10 -19.86 5.99
CA ILE A 576 -1.10 -18.88 6.43
C ILE A 576 -0.65 -17.48 5.97
N ILE A 577 -1.57 -16.70 5.39
CA ILE A 577 -1.36 -15.30 5.02
C ILE A 577 -2.54 -14.48 5.56
N ASP A 578 -2.26 -13.55 6.47
CA ASP A 578 -3.23 -12.55 6.92
C ASP A 578 -2.98 -11.25 6.16
N MET A 579 -3.98 -10.75 5.42
CA MET A 579 -3.89 -9.49 4.66
C MET A 579 -5.19 -8.70 4.72
N ASN A 580 -5.10 -7.36 4.54
CA ASN A 580 -6.30 -6.53 4.42
C ASN A 580 -6.81 -6.54 2.98
N ALA A 581 -7.98 -7.15 2.77
CA ALA A 581 -8.48 -7.48 1.45
C ALA A 581 -9.80 -6.75 1.15
N TYR A 582 -9.78 -6.08 0.01
CA TYR A 582 -10.91 -5.53 -0.74
C TYR A 582 -11.31 -6.52 -1.84
N ASP A 583 -12.55 -6.42 -2.33
CA ASP A 583 -13.01 -7.26 -3.44
C ASP A 583 -12.57 -6.72 -4.82
N ASP A 584 -12.33 -5.40 -4.92
CA ASP A 584 -11.74 -4.71 -6.08
C ASP A 584 -10.83 -3.54 -5.66
N ASP A 585 -10.32 -2.78 -6.62
CA ASP A 585 -9.43 -1.64 -6.38
C ASP A 585 -10.11 -0.26 -6.24
N GLU A 586 -11.44 -0.20 -6.00
CA GLU A 586 -12.20 1.05 -5.85
C GLU A 586 -11.57 2.02 -4.85
N ILE A 587 -10.94 1.51 -3.79
CA ILE A 587 -10.25 2.32 -2.79
C ILE A 587 -9.20 3.27 -3.38
N LEU A 588 -8.53 2.89 -4.48
CA LEU A 588 -7.55 3.75 -5.15
C LEU A 588 -8.21 4.96 -5.82
N ARG A 589 -9.44 4.81 -6.33
CA ARG A 589 -10.26 5.94 -6.83
C ARG A 589 -10.72 6.80 -5.65
N CYS A 590 -11.13 6.19 -4.55
CA CYS A 590 -11.52 6.90 -3.33
C CYS A 590 -10.40 7.78 -2.73
N TRP A 591 -9.13 7.47 -3.01
CA TRP A 591 -7.96 8.24 -2.54
C TRP A 591 -7.39 9.23 -3.58
N GLU A 592 -8.12 9.49 -4.67
CA GLU A 592 -7.88 10.69 -5.49
C GLU A 592 -8.14 11.97 -4.68
N LEU A 593 -7.26 12.96 -4.79
CA LEU A 593 -7.36 14.21 -4.03
C LEU A 593 -8.62 15.02 -4.37
N ALA A 594 -9.18 14.84 -5.57
CA ALA A 594 -10.47 15.39 -5.94
C ALA A 594 -11.62 14.83 -5.09
N ASN A 595 -11.56 13.54 -4.73
CA ASN A 595 -12.54 12.88 -3.87
C ASN A 595 -12.27 13.17 -2.39
N LEU A 596 -11.00 13.15 -1.96
CA LEU A 596 -10.61 13.41 -0.56
C LEU A 596 -10.86 14.87 -0.08
N ARG A 597 -11.14 15.81 -0.99
CA ARG A 597 -11.31 17.25 -0.71
C ARG A 597 -12.72 17.80 -0.98
N THR A 598 -13.69 16.96 -1.37
CA THR A 598 -15.09 17.34 -1.67
C THR A 598 -16.07 16.81 -0.62
N ALA A 599 -17.26 17.42 -0.52
CA ALA A 599 -18.39 16.92 0.26
C ALA A 599 -19.24 15.81 -0.43
N GLU A 600 -18.77 15.26 -1.55
CA GLU A 600 -19.48 14.24 -2.34
C GLU A 600 -18.77 12.86 -2.35
N MET A 601 -17.74 12.64 -1.52
CA MET A 601 -16.99 11.38 -1.50
C MET A 601 -17.85 10.21 -1.01
N LEU A 602 -18.07 9.23 -1.88
CA LEU A 602 -18.83 8.01 -1.56
C LEU A 602 -18.18 7.18 -0.42
N PRO A 603 -18.98 6.43 0.36
CA PRO A 603 -18.49 5.50 1.37
C PRO A 603 -17.40 4.55 0.85
N TRP A 604 -16.32 4.39 1.61
CA TRP A 604 -15.21 3.53 1.22
C TRP A 604 -15.52 2.03 1.34
N PRO A 605 -14.98 1.18 0.43
CA PRO A 605 -15.08 -0.28 0.54
C PRO A 605 -14.37 -0.82 1.79
N ALA A 606 -14.65 -2.07 2.15
CA ALA A 606 -14.21 -2.65 3.42
C ALA A 606 -12.87 -3.39 3.30
N ALA A 607 -11.81 -2.83 3.90
CA ALA A 607 -10.51 -3.50 4.06
C ALA A 607 -10.59 -4.57 5.15
N THR A 608 -11.31 -5.66 4.87
CA THR A 608 -11.49 -6.77 5.82
C THR A 608 -10.21 -7.58 5.98
N VAL A 609 -9.84 -7.97 7.22
CA VAL A 609 -8.73 -8.91 7.40
C VAL A 609 -9.21 -10.30 6.98
N ARG A 610 -8.58 -10.85 5.94
CA ARG A 610 -8.87 -12.19 5.42
C ARG A 610 -7.63 -13.08 5.62
N ARG A 611 -7.81 -14.19 6.33
CA ARG A 611 -6.79 -15.23 6.56
C ARG A 611 -6.87 -16.25 5.44
N TYR A 612 -5.94 -16.18 4.49
CA TYR A 612 -5.79 -17.16 3.41
C TYR A 612 -4.94 -18.34 3.86
N ILE A 613 -5.25 -19.54 3.35
CA ILE A 613 -4.52 -20.78 3.60
C ILE A 613 -4.12 -21.39 2.26
N LEU A 614 -2.81 -21.47 2.03
CA LEU A 614 -2.22 -22.18 0.89
C LEU A 614 -1.92 -23.62 1.35
N SER A 615 -2.96 -24.46 1.37
CA SER A 615 -2.86 -25.81 1.92
C SER A 615 -2.02 -26.75 1.05
N LYS A 616 -1.25 -27.63 1.69
CA LYS A 616 -0.53 -28.75 1.07
C LYS A 616 0.55 -28.36 0.03
N ILE A 617 1.49 -27.52 0.45
CA ILE A 617 2.60 -27.03 -0.39
C ILE A 617 3.37 -28.17 -1.11
N PRO A 618 3.68 -29.35 -0.52
CA PRO A 618 4.39 -30.43 -1.22
C PRO A 618 3.58 -31.10 -2.33
N GLU A 619 2.28 -31.34 -2.11
CA GLU A 619 1.37 -31.86 -3.14
C GLU A 619 1.23 -30.83 -4.29
N ALA A 620 0.94 -29.57 -3.93
CA ALA A 620 0.78 -28.47 -4.89
C ALA A 620 2.06 -28.19 -5.71
N ALA A 621 3.24 -28.34 -5.10
CA ALA A 621 4.52 -28.22 -5.79
C ALA A 621 4.87 -29.44 -6.66
N THR A 622 4.27 -30.60 -6.38
CA THR A 622 4.40 -31.79 -7.22
C THR A 622 3.51 -31.64 -8.45
N VAL A 623 2.26 -31.22 -8.28
CA VAL A 623 1.33 -30.92 -9.40
C VAL A 623 1.91 -29.82 -10.31
N TYR A 624 2.40 -28.72 -9.75
CA TYR A 624 2.91 -27.58 -10.52
C TYR A 624 4.15 -27.91 -11.39
N LYS A 625 4.97 -28.89 -10.98
CA LYS A 625 6.09 -29.39 -11.80
C LYS A 625 5.65 -30.12 -13.06
N PHE A 626 4.51 -30.82 -13.02
CA PHE A 626 4.01 -31.60 -14.15
C PHE A 626 3.00 -30.81 -15.01
N ASP A 627 2.15 -29.98 -14.39
CA ASP A 627 1.11 -29.22 -15.07
C ASP A 627 0.90 -27.84 -14.44
N LYS A 628 1.61 -26.83 -14.98
CA LYS A 628 1.49 -25.41 -14.57
C LYS A 628 0.13 -24.77 -14.84
N LYS A 629 -0.88 -25.49 -15.37
CA LYS A 629 -2.26 -25.01 -15.49
C LYS A 629 -3.17 -25.46 -14.33
N LYS A 630 -2.80 -26.50 -13.59
CA LYS A 630 -3.56 -27.03 -12.46
C LYS A 630 -3.21 -26.27 -11.18
N LEU A 631 -3.76 -25.06 -11.08
CA LEU A 631 -3.54 -24.15 -9.96
C LEU A 631 -4.57 -24.45 -8.85
N PRO A 632 -4.15 -24.84 -7.63
CA PRO A 632 -5.07 -25.05 -6.51
C PRO A 632 -5.77 -23.75 -6.07
N LEU A 633 -6.98 -23.90 -5.53
CA LEU A 633 -7.73 -22.82 -4.90
C LEU A 633 -7.20 -22.60 -3.47
N PRO A 634 -6.82 -21.37 -3.07
CA PRO A 634 -6.55 -21.05 -1.68
C PRO A 634 -7.86 -20.86 -0.93
N SER A 635 -8.03 -21.50 0.23
CA SER A 635 -9.17 -21.21 1.11
C SER A 635 -8.92 -19.94 1.91
N TYR A 636 -9.97 -19.30 2.43
CA TYR A 636 -9.81 -18.17 3.34
C TYR A 636 -10.95 -18.05 4.35
N THR A 637 -10.71 -17.29 5.42
CA THR A 637 -11.73 -16.90 6.41
C THR A 637 -11.62 -15.42 6.74
N HIS A 638 -12.75 -14.72 6.87
CA HIS A 638 -12.78 -13.38 7.45
C HIS A 638 -12.40 -13.44 8.94
N ARG A 639 -11.42 -12.64 9.34
CA ARG A 639 -11.04 -12.41 10.74
C ARG A 639 -11.65 -11.10 11.27
N THR A 640 -11.95 -10.15 10.38
CA THR A 640 -12.80 -8.98 10.66
C THR A 640 -13.94 -8.86 9.64
N ASP A 641 -15.07 -8.33 10.10
CA ASP A 641 -16.21 -7.83 9.31
C ASP A 641 -16.17 -6.30 9.15
N TYR A 642 -15.32 -5.61 9.91
CA TYR A 642 -14.99 -4.18 9.79
C TYR A 642 -13.66 -3.93 9.06
N THR A 643 -13.47 -2.69 8.57
CA THR A 643 -12.20 -2.20 7.99
C THR A 643 -11.08 -2.26 9.03
N LEU A 644 -9.93 -2.84 8.67
CA LEU A 644 -8.66 -2.65 9.36
C LEU A 644 -7.60 -2.23 8.31
N GLU A 645 -7.43 -0.93 8.14
CA GLU A 645 -6.41 -0.33 7.27
C GLU A 645 -5.15 0.04 8.03
N PHE A 646 -4.05 0.23 7.31
CA PHE A 646 -2.69 0.38 7.85
C PHE A 646 -2.41 -0.60 9.02
N PRO A 647 -2.71 -1.90 8.85
CA PRO A 647 -2.69 -2.85 9.95
C PRO A 647 -1.26 -3.20 10.35
N ARG A 648 -1.02 -3.26 11.65
CA ARG A 648 0.26 -3.57 12.28
C ARG A 648 0.07 -4.69 13.30
N ILE A 649 1.01 -5.62 13.34
CA ILE A 649 1.11 -6.66 14.37
C ILE A 649 2.17 -6.27 15.41
N ASN A 650 2.32 -7.04 16.49
CA ASN A 650 3.55 -6.99 17.28
C ASN A 650 4.73 -7.41 16.37
N PRO A 651 5.77 -6.58 16.18
CA PRO A 651 6.88 -6.89 15.27
C PRO A 651 7.67 -8.15 15.66
N LEU A 652 7.61 -8.59 16.93
CA LEU A 652 8.24 -9.83 17.40
C LEU A 652 7.54 -11.10 16.86
N CYS A 653 6.29 -11.00 16.42
CA CYS A 653 5.49 -12.12 15.89
C CYS A 653 5.61 -12.27 14.36
N ARG A 654 6.44 -11.45 13.70
CA ARG A 654 6.66 -11.52 12.24
C ARG A 654 7.23 -12.87 11.82
N MET A 655 6.72 -13.43 10.72
CA MET A 655 7.02 -14.79 10.22
C MET A 655 6.57 -15.93 11.16
N GLY A 656 5.91 -15.62 12.28
CA GLY A 656 5.34 -16.56 13.23
C GLY A 656 3.83 -16.38 13.41
N ARG A 657 3.22 -17.20 14.27
CA ARG A 657 1.81 -17.04 14.63
C ARG A 657 1.62 -15.75 15.44
N HIS A 658 0.49 -15.09 15.20
CA HIS A 658 0.02 -13.91 15.93
C HIS A 658 -1.50 -14.00 16.14
N ARG A 659 -2.01 -13.31 17.16
CA ARG A 659 -3.43 -13.21 17.55
C ARG A 659 -3.98 -11.80 17.33
N TYR A 660 -3.18 -10.75 17.48
CA TYR A 660 -3.64 -9.36 17.51
C TYR A 660 -3.12 -8.53 16.34
N ALA A 661 -3.96 -7.61 15.89
CA ALA A 661 -3.57 -6.59 14.92
C ALA A 661 -4.19 -5.24 15.30
N TRP A 662 -3.41 -4.17 15.16
CA TRP A 662 -3.83 -2.79 15.39
C TRP A 662 -3.93 -2.07 14.05
N GLY A 663 -4.98 -1.31 13.81
CA GLY A 663 -5.18 -0.62 12.54
C GLY A 663 -6.18 0.53 12.61
N LEU A 664 -6.27 1.26 11.51
CA LEU A 664 -7.23 2.32 11.29
C LEU A 664 -8.59 1.76 10.84
N SER A 665 -9.66 2.36 11.35
CA SER A 665 -11.02 1.97 10.98
C SER A 665 -11.96 3.19 10.95
N ILE A 666 -13.19 2.96 10.49
CA ILE A 666 -14.27 3.95 10.44
C ILE A 666 -15.36 3.46 11.39
N HIS A 667 -15.85 4.34 12.28
CA HIS A 667 -16.90 4.01 13.22
C HIS A 667 -18.16 3.48 12.48
N PRO A 668 -18.81 2.38 12.92
CA PRO A 668 -19.89 1.74 12.15
C PRO A 668 -21.04 2.69 11.79
N GLU A 669 -21.42 3.58 12.70
CA GLU A 669 -22.46 4.58 12.48
C GLU A 669 -22.10 5.61 11.40
N LYS A 670 -20.81 5.89 11.18
CA LYS A 670 -20.35 6.80 10.12
C LYS A 670 -20.10 6.10 8.79
N ARG A 671 -20.02 4.76 8.75
CA ARG A 671 -19.62 4.00 7.56
C ARG A 671 -20.52 4.25 6.33
N HIS A 672 -21.78 4.61 6.52
CA HIS A 672 -22.73 4.85 5.43
C HIS A 672 -22.81 6.32 4.97
N LEU A 673 -22.07 7.22 5.61
CA LEU A 673 -22.04 8.65 5.28
C LEU A 673 -21.02 8.94 4.16
N THR A 674 -21.28 9.97 3.36
CA THR A 674 -20.25 10.55 2.51
C THR A 674 -19.21 11.28 3.35
N ASN A 675 -17.99 11.42 2.82
CA ASN A 675 -16.91 12.21 3.44
C ASN A 675 -16.52 11.69 4.83
N VAL A 676 -16.08 10.42 4.87
CA VAL A 676 -15.57 9.80 6.08
C VAL A 676 -14.25 9.08 5.77
N VAL A 677 -13.19 9.56 6.40
CA VAL A 677 -11.90 8.84 6.54
C VAL A 677 -11.85 8.16 7.91
N TRP A 678 -10.77 7.41 8.18
CA TRP A 678 -10.57 6.75 9.47
C TRP A 678 -10.65 7.72 10.65
N ASP A 679 -11.53 7.43 11.61
CA ASP A 679 -11.78 8.24 12.80
C ASP A 679 -11.52 7.48 14.11
N GLN A 680 -11.01 6.25 14.02
CA GLN A 680 -10.72 5.40 15.17
C GLN A 680 -9.52 4.46 14.93
N ILE A 681 -8.82 4.12 16.03
CA ILE A 681 -7.81 3.05 16.08
C ILE A 681 -8.48 1.82 16.67
N VAL A 682 -8.33 0.66 16.04
CA VAL A 682 -8.92 -0.61 16.47
C VAL A 682 -7.82 -1.63 16.74
N LYS A 683 -7.89 -2.31 17.89
CA LYS A 683 -7.21 -3.57 18.17
C LYS A 683 -8.17 -4.70 17.84
N ALA A 684 -7.88 -5.45 16.79
CA ALA A 684 -8.59 -6.67 16.44
C ALA A 684 -7.97 -7.86 17.18
N ASP A 685 -8.81 -8.68 17.81
CA ASP A 685 -8.47 -10.07 18.11
C ASP A 685 -8.82 -10.92 16.89
N LEU A 686 -7.82 -11.36 16.16
CA LEU A 686 -8.05 -12.12 14.93
C LEU A 686 -8.54 -13.53 15.21
N GLU A 687 -8.27 -14.11 16.39
CA GLU A 687 -8.70 -15.47 16.72
C GLU A 687 -10.14 -15.51 17.21
N ASP A 688 -10.47 -14.76 18.26
CA ASP A 688 -11.82 -14.71 18.83
C ASP A 688 -12.76 -13.74 18.06
N LYS A 689 -12.23 -13.01 17.06
CA LYS A 689 -12.93 -12.03 16.21
C LYS A 689 -13.57 -10.86 16.97
N THR A 690 -13.05 -10.55 18.15
CA THR A 690 -13.47 -9.41 18.97
C THR A 690 -12.62 -8.17 18.66
N LYS A 691 -12.96 -7.03 19.26
CA LYS A 691 -12.15 -5.81 19.15
C LYS A 691 -12.24 -4.91 20.39
N VAL A 692 -11.23 -4.04 20.52
CA VAL A 692 -11.24 -2.85 21.38
C VAL A 692 -10.88 -1.66 20.49
N GLU A 693 -11.38 -0.45 20.79
CA GLU A 693 -11.16 0.73 19.95
C GLU A 693 -10.93 2.01 20.75
N TRP A 694 -10.06 2.87 20.24
CA TRP A 694 -9.91 4.27 20.66
C TRP A 694 -10.50 5.18 19.60
N ARG A 695 -11.32 6.14 20.05
CA ARG A 695 -12.00 7.11 19.20
C ARG A 695 -12.20 8.41 19.98
N GLU A 696 -12.00 9.54 19.32
CA GLU A 696 -12.31 10.86 19.87
C GLU A 696 -12.97 11.71 18.77
N GLU A 697 -14.12 12.34 19.06
CA GLU A 697 -14.84 13.09 18.02
C GLU A 697 -14.00 14.28 17.55
N GLY A 698 -13.99 14.54 16.24
CA GLY A 698 -13.15 15.57 15.62
C GLY A 698 -11.64 15.25 15.59
N CYS A 699 -11.26 13.99 15.84
CA CYS A 699 -9.89 13.50 15.70
C CYS A 699 -9.77 12.40 14.64
N TYR A 700 -8.68 12.43 13.87
CA TYR A 700 -8.41 11.50 12.77
C TYR A 700 -7.00 10.91 12.92
N PRO A 701 -6.87 9.63 13.33
CA PRO A 701 -5.58 9.00 13.58
C PRO A 701 -4.89 8.48 12.30
N GLY A 702 -3.55 8.59 12.26
CA GLY A 702 -2.69 7.88 11.31
C GLY A 702 -2.22 6.52 11.83
N GLU A 703 -1.55 5.73 10.97
CA GLU A 703 -1.13 4.33 11.22
C GLU A 703 -0.66 4.07 12.68
N PRO A 704 -1.28 3.12 13.39
CA PRO A 704 -0.96 2.80 14.79
C PRO A 704 0.30 1.94 14.90
N ILE A 705 1.42 2.56 15.26
CA ILE A 705 2.72 1.88 15.41
C ILE A 705 2.75 1.15 16.75
N MET A 706 2.65 -0.19 16.72
CA MET A 706 2.88 -1.04 17.88
C MET A 706 4.37 -1.05 18.28
N VAL A 707 4.64 -0.66 19.52
CA VAL A 707 5.95 -0.70 20.19
C VAL A 707 5.84 -1.68 21.36
N PRO A 708 6.46 -2.88 21.28
CA PRO A 708 6.49 -3.83 22.38
C PRO A 708 7.14 -3.28 23.65
N HIS A 709 6.84 -3.89 24.80
CA HIS A 709 7.54 -3.64 26.06
C HIS A 709 9.08 -3.67 25.87
N PRO A 710 9.88 -2.75 26.47
CA PRO A 710 11.32 -2.65 26.19
C PRO A 710 12.17 -3.88 26.53
N GLU A 711 11.63 -4.82 27.31
CA GLU A 711 12.25 -6.10 27.69
C GLU A 711 11.64 -7.31 26.96
N ALA A 712 10.64 -7.09 26.10
CA ALA A 712 10.03 -8.15 25.30
C ALA A 712 10.92 -8.54 24.11
N GLU A 713 11.40 -9.78 24.13
CA GLU A 713 12.18 -10.43 23.07
C GLU A 713 11.44 -11.66 22.53
N PRO A 714 11.75 -12.16 21.32
CA PRO A 714 11.07 -13.33 20.74
C PRO A 714 11.19 -14.57 21.64
N GLY A 715 10.04 -15.10 22.08
CA GLY A 715 9.98 -16.26 23.00
C GLY A 715 10.10 -15.91 24.49
N SER A 716 10.09 -14.63 24.86
CA SER A 716 9.92 -14.18 26.25
C SER A 716 8.47 -14.40 26.75
N ASN A 717 8.26 -14.31 28.07
CA ASN A 717 6.95 -14.48 28.71
C ASN A 717 6.01 -13.25 28.62
N HIS A 718 6.38 -12.24 27.83
CA HIS A 718 5.54 -11.04 27.62
C HIS A 718 4.37 -11.35 26.68
N PRO A 719 3.12 -10.96 27.01
CA PRO A 719 1.98 -11.06 26.08
C PRO A 719 2.22 -10.34 24.75
N GLU A 720 1.62 -10.87 23.68
CA GLU A 720 1.72 -10.30 22.33
C GLU A 720 1.24 -8.84 22.26
N ASP A 721 0.29 -8.47 23.11
CA ASP A 721 -0.30 -7.14 23.23
C ASP A 721 0.33 -6.26 24.33
N GLU A 722 1.39 -6.70 25.01
CA GLU A 722 2.09 -5.85 25.99
C GLU A 722 2.99 -4.81 25.31
N GLY A 723 2.61 -3.55 25.40
CA GLY A 723 3.36 -2.43 24.83
C GLY A 723 2.53 -1.15 24.71
N VAL A 724 2.95 -0.29 23.78
CA VAL A 724 2.31 1.01 23.49
C VAL A 724 2.02 1.15 22.00
N ILE A 725 0.86 1.69 21.67
CA ILE A 725 0.56 2.19 20.32
C ILE A 725 0.92 3.67 20.25
N LEU A 726 1.72 4.03 19.26
CA LEU A 726 2.01 5.42 18.87
C LEU A 726 1.25 5.77 17.59
N SER A 727 0.48 6.85 17.60
CA SER A 727 -0.21 7.37 16.41
C SER A 727 -0.12 8.89 16.34
N VAL A 728 0.04 9.44 15.14
CA VAL A 728 -0.09 10.89 14.92
C VAL A 728 -1.54 11.18 14.56
N VAL A 729 -2.18 12.06 15.30
CA VAL A 729 -3.61 12.35 15.20
C VAL A 729 -3.82 13.81 14.79
N LEU A 730 -4.64 14.03 13.76
CA LEU A 730 -5.15 15.34 13.38
C LEU A 730 -6.31 15.72 14.31
N ASP A 731 -6.30 16.92 14.91
CA ASP A 731 -7.38 17.45 15.77
C ASP A 731 -7.98 18.68 15.11
N THR A 732 -9.17 18.55 14.52
CA THR A 732 -9.77 19.63 13.72
C THR A 732 -10.76 20.51 14.51
N ARG A 733 -10.92 20.24 15.80
CA ARG A 733 -11.75 21.05 16.72
C ARG A 733 -11.05 22.32 17.21
N LYS A 734 -9.72 22.35 17.12
CA LYS A 734 -8.89 23.45 17.64
C LYS A 734 -8.27 24.24 16.50
N SER A 735 -8.34 25.56 16.59
CA SER A 735 -7.60 26.48 15.71
C SER A 735 -6.11 26.57 16.06
N VAL A 736 -5.70 26.06 17.22
CA VAL A 736 -4.31 25.99 17.70
C VAL A 736 -4.09 24.61 18.31
N HIS A 737 -2.95 23.98 17.99
CA HIS A 737 -2.67 22.57 18.24
C HIS A 737 -3.52 21.59 17.41
N THR A 738 -3.46 21.74 16.09
CA THR A 738 -4.21 20.95 15.10
C THR A 738 -3.69 19.53 14.89
N SER A 739 -2.64 19.09 15.60
CA SER A 739 -2.23 17.68 15.65
C SER A 739 -1.58 17.32 16.98
N PHE A 740 -1.54 16.03 17.31
CA PHE A 740 -0.81 15.50 18.47
C PHE A 740 -0.23 14.11 18.22
N LEU A 741 0.86 13.75 18.90
CA LEU A 741 1.29 12.36 19.05
C LEU A 741 0.50 11.74 20.21
N LEU A 742 -0.21 10.65 19.95
CA LEU A 742 -1.01 9.89 20.90
C LEU A 742 -0.23 8.67 21.40
N PHE A 743 -0.40 8.35 22.69
CA PHE A 743 0.16 7.18 23.36
C PHE A 743 -0.99 6.35 23.95
N LEU A 744 -1.21 5.12 23.45
CA LEU A 744 -2.21 4.19 23.98
C LEU A 744 -1.58 2.93 24.57
N ASP A 745 -2.20 2.39 25.60
CA ASP A 745 -2.00 1.02 26.11
C ASP A 745 -2.32 0.01 25.01
N ALA A 746 -1.38 -0.85 24.59
CA ALA A 746 -1.62 -1.74 23.46
C ALA A 746 -2.62 -2.87 23.74
N THR A 747 -2.83 -3.21 25.02
CA THR A 747 -3.80 -4.23 25.45
C THR A 747 -5.23 -3.72 25.38
N LEU A 748 -5.50 -2.50 25.89
CA LEU A 748 -6.86 -1.96 26.10
C LEU A 748 -7.18 -0.69 25.27
N LEU A 749 -6.21 -0.12 24.56
CA LEU A 749 -6.31 1.18 23.89
C LEU A 749 -6.71 2.36 24.80
N GLU A 750 -6.48 2.22 26.11
CA GLU A 750 -6.59 3.33 27.07
C GLU A 750 -5.50 4.38 26.81
N GLU A 751 -5.85 5.67 26.87
CA GLU A 751 -4.89 6.76 26.67
C GLU A 751 -3.96 6.95 27.87
N LEU A 752 -2.66 6.83 27.60
CA LEU A 752 -1.55 7.05 28.54
C LEU A 752 -1.07 8.51 28.51
N GLY A 753 -1.35 9.24 27.42
CA GLY A 753 -1.10 10.68 27.27
C GLY A 753 -0.98 11.11 25.81
N ARG A 754 -0.73 12.42 25.59
CA ARG A 754 -0.48 12.97 24.26
C ARG A 754 0.51 14.15 24.26
N ALA A 755 1.24 14.32 23.15
CA ALA A 755 2.14 15.45 22.89
C ALA A 755 1.52 16.39 21.83
N PRO A 756 0.97 17.56 22.22
CA PRO A 756 0.31 18.48 21.30
C PRO A 756 1.32 19.26 20.43
N LEU A 757 1.02 19.38 19.14
CA LEU A 757 1.86 20.05 18.13
C LEU A 757 1.11 21.28 17.60
N PRO A 758 1.68 22.50 17.57
CA PRO A 758 0.99 23.73 17.18
C PRO A 758 0.73 23.85 15.67
N VAL A 759 1.06 22.82 14.88
CA VAL A 759 0.86 22.73 13.44
C VAL A 759 0.12 21.45 13.08
N HIS A 760 -0.54 21.42 11.92
CA HIS A 760 -1.13 20.19 11.42
C HIS A 760 -0.04 19.30 10.81
N ILE A 761 -0.22 18.00 10.94
CA ILE A 761 0.53 17.00 10.17
C ILE A 761 -0.44 16.42 9.12
N PRO A 762 -0.11 16.48 7.81
CA PRO A 762 -0.88 15.79 6.78
C PRO A 762 -0.93 14.28 7.02
N PHE A 763 -1.93 13.60 6.45
CA PHE A 763 -2.06 12.15 6.56
C PHE A 763 -0.90 11.45 5.84
N GLY A 764 0.12 11.07 6.61
CA GLY A 764 1.24 10.27 6.16
C GLY A 764 0.95 8.77 6.16
N ILE A 765 1.72 8.02 5.37
CA ILE A 765 1.43 6.65 4.96
C ILE A 765 2.01 5.66 5.98
N HIS A 766 3.31 5.30 5.89
CA HIS A 766 3.96 4.38 6.84
C HIS A 766 5.04 5.02 7.71
N GLY A 767 5.33 4.33 8.82
CA GLY A 767 6.38 4.67 9.76
C GLY A 767 6.92 3.49 10.54
N ALA A 768 7.94 3.77 11.35
CA ALA A 768 8.66 2.79 12.14
C ALA A 768 9.20 3.41 13.43
N TRP A 769 9.25 2.60 14.48
CA TRP A 769 9.92 2.89 15.74
C TRP A 769 11.32 2.27 15.76
N THR A 770 12.28 2.91 16.41
CA THR A 770 13.58 2.33 16.74
C THR A 770 14.05 2.76 18.13
N TYR A 771 14.59 1.82 18.89
CA TYR A 771 15.33 2.09 20.13
C TYR A 771 16.81 2.44 19.89
N GLN A 772 17.28 2.43 18.63
CA GLN A 772 18.60 2.94 18.27
C GLN A 772 18.49 4.45 18.03
N LEU A 773 18.81 5.24 19.06
CA LEU A 773 19.05 6.67 18.90
C LEU A 773 20.42 6.92 18.29
N HIS A 774 20.51 7.97 17.47
CA HIS A 774 21.74 8.46 16.88
C HIS A 774 22.11 9.77 17.58
N GLY A 775 23.32 9.83 18.15
CA GLY A 775 23.86 10.98 18.89
C GLY A 775 25.35 10.81 19.16
#